data_AF-A0A538KA55-F1
#
_entry.id   AF-A0A538KA55-F1
#
_cell.length_a   1.000
_cell.length_b   1.000
_cell.length_c   1.000
_cell.angle_alpha   90.00
_cell.angle_beta   90.00
_cell.angle_gamma   90.00
#
_symmetry.space_group_name_H-M   'P 1'
#
loop_
_entity.id
_entity.type
_entity.pdbx_description
1 polymer ?
#
loop_
_entity_poly.entity_id
_entity_poly.type
_entity_poly.pdbx_seq_one_letter_code
_entity_poly.pdbx_strand_id
1 'polypeptide(L)'
;MRSIWGMLVRAACPGGLALCFAATAPAAADLTDRAGRPVPNTSSSSTGAQLDGGSGGGPGTVRRLEPFFPGDNAPGAVGALGSTGSPEDDLAAALDRLAGAADASAATGAIADALAILEGDAAATDAHKAYRGIPLLNWNLPAKVKDVPPGGDVDVTEVRFGDHAITDTWLLRFAAPARPFTITWHITELGTSFGGQLSPAPLLQDGGTRIGGQHSILWPLALPNLLAGTTSHGRFHPLPDGAPEETRLGTQTLTVRMPPAGMVSAILDPNLKPGHETFAQLLPATAERLAAAESAFGFAAGTTPSEAQKAAAIGRLADDAPEKQVWADLRRLDAGSPGFLGAARAAGAGDRSLVAAMRARDQLPNGVGGDPSADVEVVLMNDEAYVSRRDMRVASGASVKVAVTNRDKFTHGFQAVALSSRDRVFGALDWGAFAWTPLDAGGAATVPAGATRQVTVTPADGAFALWLGDGDLGDQAGVSVELDRGPKVQSIPVGPAFSLPVHGASDADGNIWVSLAGTDKIARITPAEDLPSSKIETFLVPGGETRPGMPTTFGPADVVIDGRGIVWMTLPEGNGILRADPARVRDGTDEGVTVIPLKGCDETCRPPVGPVTPAPLSRAPSHLRVYNDEAGNATVFYTEGNADAIGLLRVSAEGTRLAETRFPCDCIAPEGIVLDGDGQVWFTEIFNNRIGRLRVDLTRPFDAPAVDVEHYNIPSAIEVFTPGLPICRAADGCTGASMNPVITSEPLSMQIDRAGRVWFTEAEAQKLAYVDPALAEDGTSKGITEFTPPVNDFHRLSSPSDIGIDREGSLYFADEYGDIVGRVTADGPQEFWRPPARQSLPEVPFTDTRGDLWFIEVGAAQLTRISGVTAGVLPPARPPVFTFETATGTVRASGLRDIESVDVKVLRDGAEAARSVDVGVSDGGFVTKVDSLQGDDRVVIVPRGRFAPAPFSFPVADLRATIARDGSVAGRALHAGTALGERVQVEAGAARGSAAPGDDGGFSLRLDGGVSAGTVSWAGAMPNGAHRTVTPLARAVSGGPTPVPPTHRGDSACARGPWLSRFGAKRVVRLLGRTGAAVRRCYGAPRSTLKRKRHERWTYRDMTLTLRRGKVSAVTLTGRGLRSVPDGARIGSRLRVFRRAIGSLVRDRRRGAYRALLRHGRGTFADVRLTVARGRATGVRVTLVRRAQLDRTGRRLAAHLNAGGSRR
;
A
#
# COMPACT_ATOMS: atom_id res chain seq x y z
N MET A 1 -8.47 -27.59 18.39
CA MET A 1 -7.49 -28.62 17.98
C MET A 1 -6.28 -28.56 18.91
N ARG A 2 -6.20 -29.43 19.93
CA ARG A 2 -5.11 -29.49 20.92
C ARG A 2 -4.42 -30.86 20.82
N SER A 3 -3.46 -31.06 19.89
CA SER A 3 -2.52 -32.23 19.96
C SER A 3 -1.37 -32.27 18.93
N ILE A 4 -1.11 -31.25 18.09
CA ILE A 4 -0.10 -31.38 17.01
C ILE A 4 1.17 -30.50 17.20
N TRP A 5 1.24 -29.68 18.26
CA TRP A 5 2.39 -28.78 18.50
C TRP A 5 3.62 -29.42 19.18
N GLY A 6 3.59 -30.71 19.51
CA GLY A 6 4.66 -31.38 20.28
C GLY A 6 5.76 -32.12 19.48
N MET A 7 5.69 -32.18 18.14
CA MET A 7 6.57 -33.08 17.36
C MET A 7 7.39 -32.45 16.22
N LEU A 8 7.28 -31.14 15.96
CA LEU A 8 7.95 -30.50 14.81
C LEU A 8 9.24 -29.70 15.12
N VAL A 9 9.75 -29.72 16.36
CA VAL A 9 10.97 -28.98 16.74
C VAL A 9 12.27 -29.82 16.62
N ARG A 10 12.23 -31.05 16.08
CA ARG A 10 13.41 -31.95 16.04
C ARG A 10 13.96 -32.33 14.66
N ALA A 11 13.59 -31.63 13.58
CA ALA A 11 13.95 -32.07 12.22
C ALA A 11 14.52 -30.98 11.28
N ALA A 12 15.30 -30.02 11.78
CA ALA A 12 16.00 -29.06 10.91
C ALA A 12 17.40 -28.70 11.44
N CYS A 13 18.39 -29.58 11.21
CA CYS A 13 19.81 -29.26 10.95
C CYS A 13 20.71 -30.52 10.99
N PRO A 14 21.00 -31.18 9.85
CA PRO A 14 22.12 -32.09 9.76
C PRO A 14 23.30 -31.40 9.06
N GLY A 15 24.43 -31.25 9.77
CA GLY A 15 25.73 -30.98 9.18
C GLY A 15 26.22 -29.54 9.36
N GLY A 16 27.24 -29.39 10.20
CA GLY A 16 27.84 -28.11 10.55
C GLY A 16 28.57 -27.41 9.41
N LEU A 17 28.21 -26.15 9.21
CA LEU A 17 29.09 -25.00 8.98
C LEU A 17 28.17 -23.77 9.02
N ALA A 18 28.26 -23.03 10.12
CA ALA A 18 27.39 -21.90 10.43
C ALA A 18 27.62 -20.74 9.45
N LEU A 19 26.57 -20.37 8.71
CA LEU A 19 26.36 -19.04 8.11
C LEU A 19 24.85 -18.85 7.90
N CYS A 20 24.08 -18.99 8.97
CA CYS A 20 22.74 -18.40 9.05
C CYS A 20 22.95 -16.96 9.54
N PHE A 21 22.73 -15.98 8.66
CA PHE A 21 22.51 -14.61 9.10
C PHE A 21 21.17 -14.57 9.86
N ALA A 22 21.23 -14.84 11.17
CA ALA A 22 20.32 -14.16 12.06
C ALA A 22 20.64 -12.67 11.90
N ALA A 23 19.63 -11.86 11.56
CA ALA A 23 19.74 -10.42 11.74
C ALA A 23 19.90 -10.19 13.25
N THR A 24 21.14 -10.21 13.72
CA THR A 24 21.49 -9.65 15.01
C THR A 24 21.28 -8.16 14.87
N ALA A 25 20.21 -7.63 15.46
CA ALA A 25 20.21 -6.24 15.88
C ALA A 25 21.56 -5.99 16.60
N PRO A 26 22.24 -4.86 16.37
CA PRO A 26 23.45 -4.56 17.10
C PRO A 26 23.12 -4.69 18.60
N ALA A 27 23.91 -5.51 19.31
CA ALA A 27 23.79 -5.56 20.76
C ALA A 27 23.93 -4.13 21.27
N ALA A 28 22.96 -3.66 22.06
CA ALA A 28 23.14 -2.43 22.81
C ALA A 28 24.49 -2.54 23.51
N ALA A 29 25.40 -1.59 23.26
CA ALA A 29 26.70 -1.59 23.92
C ALA A 29 26.45 -1.66 25.43
N ASP A 30 27.14 -2.57 26.13
CA ASP A 30 27.07 -2.63 27.59
C ASP A 30 27.32 -1.22 28.14
N LEU A 31 26.45 -0.74 29.03
CA LEU A 31 26.68 0.50 29.76
C LEU A 31 28.09 0.45 30.33
N THR A 32 28.92 1.48 30.15
CA THR A 32 30.26 1.51 30.77
C THR A 32 30.36 2.62 31.79
N ASP A 33 31.01 2.35 32.92
CA ASP A 33 31.37 3.40 33.86
C ASP A 33 32.45 4.34 33.27
N ARG A 34 32.79 5.42 33.98
CA ARG A 34 33.84 6.39 33.58
C ARG A 34 35.23 5.79 33.34
N ALA A 35 35.48 4.57 33.81
CA ALA A 35 36.72 3.84 33.61
C ALA A 35 36.62 2.82 32.45
N GLY A 36 35.54 2.87 31.66
CA GLY A 36 35.27 1.95 30.55
C GLY A 36 34.88 0.54 31.01
N ARG A 37 34.50 0.34 32.28
CA ARG A 37 34.13 -0.98 32.79
C ARG A 37 32.66 -1.25 32.51
N PRO A 38 32.31 -2.46 32.02
CA PRO A 38 30.92 -2.85 31.81
C PRO A 38 30.13 -2.77 33.12
N VAL A 39 29.10 -1.96 33.13
CA VAL A 39 27.98 -1.97 34.07
C VAL A 39 26.98 -3.00 33.53
N PRO A 40 26.67 -4.06 34.27
CA PRO A 40 25.77 -5.10 33.80
C PRO A 40 24.38 -4.53 33.47
N ASN A 41 24.10 -4.31 32.20
CA ASN A 41 22.74 -4.11 31.70
C ASN A 41 22.15 -5.49 31.43
N THR A 42 21.19 -5.95 32.23
CA THR A 42 20.59 -7.28 32.02
C THR A 42 19.45 -7.31 31.01
N SER A 43 19.30 -6.28 30.16
CA SER A 43 18.45 -6.34 28.96
C SER A 43 19.19 -7.05 27.80
N SER A 44 19.71 -8.25 28.02
CA SER A 44 20.50 -8.96 27.00
C SER A 44 19.63 -9.38 25.81
N SER A 45 19.73 -8.59 24.73
CA SER A 45 19.76 -8.96 23.31
C SER A 45 18.65 -9.84 22.69
N SER A 46 17.54 -10.14 23.34
CA SER A 46 16.35 -10.65 22.65
C SER A 46 15.10 -10.47 23.49
N THR A 47 14.03 -9.96 22.87
CA THR A 47 12.67 -9.94 23.42
C THR A 47 12.23 -11.33 23.92
N GLY A 48 12.76 -12.41 23.36
CA GLY A 48 12.49 -13.79 23.79
C GLY A 48 13.09 -14.18 25.15
N ALA A 49 14.29 -13.70 25.51
CA ALA A 49 14.95 -14.10 26.76
C ALA A 49 14.31 -13.48 28.03
N GLN A 50 13.55 -12.39 27.88
CA GLN A 50 12.77 -11.79 28.98
C GLN A 50 11.37 -12.43 29.13
N LEU A 51 10.91 -13.18 28.11
CA LEU A 51 9.59 -13.82 28.07
C LEU A 51 9.66 -15.34 28.38
N ASP A 52 10.80 -15.99 28.14
CA ASP A 52 10.98 -17.43 28.40
C ASP A 52 11.44 -17.69 29.84
N GLY A 53 10.51 -18.19 30.68
CA GLY A 53 10.75 -18.69 32.04
C GLY A 53 11.62 -19.96 32.14
N GLY A 54 12.71 -20.05 31.37
CA GLY A 54 13.60 -21.21 31.30
C GLY A 54 14.68 -21.23 32.38
N SER A 55 14.35 -21.76 33.57
CA SER A 55 15.21 -22.51 34.52
C SER A 55 16.68 -22.11 34.78
N GLY A 56 17.09 -20.87 34.55
CA GLY A 56 18.50 -20.44 34.65
C GLY A 56 18.73 -19.19 35.50
N GLY A 57 18.29 -19.19 36.77
CA GLY A 57 18.81 -18.30 37.83
C GLY A 57 18.74 -16.76 37.64
N GLY A 58 18.12 -16.25 36.57
CA GLY A 58 17.84 -14.82 36.35
C GLY A 58 16.35 -14.49 36.52
N PRO A 59 15.99 -13.21 36.74
CA PRO A 59 14.61 -12.80 36.97
C PRO A 59 13.77 -13.05 35.73
N GLY A 60 12.94 -14.09 35.79
CA GLY A 60 11.90 -14.37 34.81
C GLY A 60 10.69 -13.46 35.03
N THR A 61 9.96 -13.20 33.96
CA THR A 61 8.59 -12.68 33.97
C THR A 61 7.72 -13.53 34.91
N VAL A 62 7.48 -13.07 36.14
CA VAL A 62 6.42 -13.63 36.97
C VAL A 62 5.18 -12.79 36.72
N ARG A 63 4.39 -13.16 35.70
CA ARG A 63 2.95 -12.87 35.77
C ARG A 63 2.09 -13.96 35.16
N ARG A 64 1.12 -14.37 35.98
CA ARG A 64 -0.05 -15.17 35.65
C ARG A 64 -0.92 -14.30 34.73
N LEU A 65 -0.83 -14.50 33.42
CA LEU A 65 -1.92 -14.13 32.52
C LEU A 65 -3.02 -15.19 32.75
N GLU A 66 -4.16 -14.80 33.32
CA GLU A 66 -5.38 -15.58 33.13
C GLU A 66 -6.12 -14.93 31.95
N PRO A 67 -5.92 -15.41 30.70
CA PRO A 67 -6.54 -14.83 29.53
C PRO A 67 -8.05 -15.06 29.56
N PHE A 68 -8.80 -14.00 29.28
CA PHE A 68 -10.23 -14.03 29.05
C PHE A 68 -10.49 -13.91 27.54
N PHE A 69 -11.31 -14.76 26.94
CA PHE A 69 -11.48 -14.76 25.48
C PHE A 69 -12.38 -13.59 25.02
N PRO A 70 -12.11 -12.94 23.87
CA PRO A 70 -13.03 -11.99 23.26
C PRO A 70 -14.29 -12.76 22.85
N GLY A 71 -15.38 -12.57 23.61
CA GLY A 71 -16.63 -13.30 23.42
C GLY A 71 -17.47 -13.45 24.68
N ASP A 72 -16.88 -13.32 25.88
CA ASP A 72 -17.62 -13.49 27.13
C ASP A 72 -18.03 -12.13 27.76
N ASN A 73 -19.05 -11.47 27.20
CA ASN A 73 -19.70 -10.29 27.80
C ASN A 73 -20.52 -10.63 29.08
N ALA A 74 -20.10 -11.63 29.85
CA ALA A 74 -20.77 -12.04 31.07
C ALA A 74 -20.62 -10.93 32.14
N PRO A 75 -21.72 -10.38 32.70
CA PRO A 75 -21.68 -9.29 33.68
C PRO A 75 -20.79 -9.57 34.91
N GLY A 76 -20.62 -10.85 35.29
CA GLY A 76 -19.76 -11.25 36.40
C GLY A 76 -18.25 -11.16 36.10
N ALA A 77 -17.83 -11.22 34.82
CA ALA A 77 -16.43 -11.09 34.43
C ALA A 77 -16.02 -9.62 34.29
N VAL A 78 -16.92 -8.76 33.79
CA VAL A 78 -16.74 -7.29 33.76
C VAL A 78 -16.64 -6.74 35.19
N GLY A 79 -17.42 -7.27 36.14
CA GLY A 79 -17.31 -6.89 37.55
C GLY A 79 -15.99 -7.26 38.23
N ALA A 80 -15.21 -8.19 37.67
CA ALA A 80 -13.89 -8.57 38.18
C ALA A 80 -12.74 -7.68 37.68
N LEU A 81 -12.97 -6.87 36.64
CA LEU A 81 -11.96 -5.97 36.05
C LEU A 81 -11.76 -4.68 36.85
N GLY A 82 -12.66 -4.37 37.78
CA GLY A 82 -12.68 -3.10 38.51
C GLY A 82 -13.47 -2.01 37.79
N SER A 83 -13.46 -0.79 38.32
CA SER A 83 -14.24 0.31 37.75
C SER A 83 -13.44 1.09 36.69
N THR A 84 -14.03 1.30 35.50
CA THR A 84 -13.37 1.81 34.29
C THR A 84 -13.18 3.34 34.23
N GLY A 85 -13.80 4.09 35.14
CA GLY A 85 -13.74 5.56 35.15
C GLY A 85 -12.36 6.08 35.51
N SER A 86 -11.85 7.04 34.74
CA SER A 86 -10.70 7.86 35.14
C SER A 86 -11.07 8.77 36.33
N PRO A 87 -10.09 9.29 37.10
CA PRO A 87 -10.39 10.25 38.16
C PRO A 87 -11.23 11.44 37.67
N GLU A 88 -10.93 11.94 36.48
CA GLU A 88 -11.64 13.07 35.88
C GLU A 88 -13.05 12.72 35.39
N ASP A 89 -13.26 11.49 34.89
CA ASP A 89 -14.60 11.01 34.50
C ASP A 89 -15.48 10.80 35.73
N ASP A 90 -14.92 10.25 36.79
CA ASP A 90 -15.65 10.05 38.04
C ASP A 90 -15.93 11.37 38.75
N LEU A 91 -15.00 12.34 38.70
CA LEU A 91 -15.23 13.69 39.21
C LEU A 91 -16.34 14.38 38.42
N ALA A 92 -16.30 14.31 37.08
CA ALA A 92 -17.39 14.81 36.24
C ALA A 92 -18.74 14.17 36.61
N ALA A 93 -18.78 12.85 36.79
CA ALA A 93 -20.00 12.14 37.17
C ALA A 93 -20.48 12.51 38.58
N ALA A 94 -19.58 12.79 39.53
CA ALA A 94 -19.93 13.29 40.85
C ALA A 94 -20.54 14.70 40.77
N LEU A 95 -19.98 15.59 39.95
CA LEU A 95 -20.51 16.95 39.71
C LEU A 95 -21.85 16.92 38.97
N ASP A 96 -22.03 16.02 38.01
CA ASP A 96 -23.32 15.84 37.31
C ASP A 96 -24.40 15.32 38.29
N ARG A 97 -24.05 14.40 39.19
CA ARG A 97 -24.93 13.97 40.28
C ARG A 97 -25.23 15.10 41.27
N LEU A 98 -24.28 15.97 41.55
CA LEU A 98 -24.46 17.14 42.41
C LEU A 98 -25.42 18.15 41.76
N ALA A 99 -25.25 18.43 40.47
CA ALA A 99 -26.13 19.29 39.67
C ALA A 99 -27.58 18.76 39.61
N GLY A 100 -27.72 17.43 39.54
CA GLY A 100 -29.01 16.72 39.51
C GLY A 100 -29.57 16.30 40.87
N ALA A 101 -28.93 16.63 41.98
CA ALA A 101 -29.24 16.05 43.29
C ALA A 101 -30.70 16.28 43.70
N ALA A 102 -31.46 15.22 43.99
CA ALA A 102 -32.90 15.33 44.32
C ALA A 102 -33.16 16.00 45.68
N ASP A 103 -32.27 15.78 46.64
CA ASP A 103 -32.35 16.27 48.02
C ASP A 103 -30.97 16.57 48.62
N ALA A 104 -30.94 17.11 49.85
CA ALA A 104 -29.72 17.48 50.54
C ALA A 104 -28.80 16.28 50.86
N SER A 105 -29.37 15.08 51.05
CA SER A 105 -28.58 13.87 51.31
C SER A 105 -27.84 13.42 50.05
N ALA A 106 -28.52 13.41 48.91
CA ALA A 106 -27.93 13.11 47.62
C ALA A 106 -26.83 14.12 47.26
N ALA A 107 -27.07 15.41 47.52
CA ALA A 107 -26.06 16.46 47.31
C ALA A 107 -24.83 16.26 48.23
N THR A 108 -25.04 15.96 49.51
CA THR A 108 -23.95 15.70 50.46
C THR A 108 -23.12 14.48 50.05
N GLY A 109 -23.78 13.41 49.58
CA GLY A 109 -23.09 12.23 49.04
C GLY A 109 -22.24 12.54 47.81
N ALA A 110 -22.79 13.30 46.85
CA ALA A 110 -22.05 13.71 45.66
C ALA A 110 -20.86 14.64 45.98
N ILE A 111 -21.01 15.55 46.95
CA ILE A 111 -19.91 16.39 47.46
C ILE A 111 -18.81 15.52 48.08
N ALA A 112 -19.18 14.53 48.91
CA ALA A 112 -18.23 13.63 49.53
C ALA A 112 -17.46 12.81 48.50
N ASP A 113 -18.15 12.27 47.49
CA ASP A 113 -17.51 11.52 46.38
C ASP A 113 -16.51 12.41 45.61
N ALA A 114 -16.92 13.64 45.25
CA ALA A 114 -16.05 14.57 44.53
C ALA A 114 -14.82 14.98 45.35
N LEU A 115 -14.98 15.27 46.64
CA LEU A 115 -13.87 15.60 47.55
C LEU A 115 -12.93 14.39 47.76
N ALA A 116 -13.46 13.16 47.83
CA ALA A 116 -12.64 11.97 47.95
C ALA A 116 -11.70 11.78 46.75
N ILE A 117 -12.20 12.05 45.53
CA ILE A 117 -11.41 11.97 44.29
C ILE A 117 -10.35 13.09 44.26
N LEU A 118 -10.75 14.33 44.56
CA LEU A 118 -9.84 15.48 44.58
C LEU A 118 -8.72 15.33 45.62
N GLU A 119 -9.05 14.86 46.82
CA GLU A 119 -8.11 14.75 47.94
C GLU A 119 -7.38 13.40 48.01
N GLY A 120 -7.77 12.41 47.18
CA GLY A 120 -7.17 11.08 47.16
C GLY A 120 -7.51 10.24 48.39
N ASP A 121 -8.71 10.37 48.96
CA ASP A 121 -9.11 9.62 50.16
C ASP A 121 -9.38 8.15 49.79
N ALA A 122 -8.42 7.29 50.11
CA ALA A 122 -8.51 5.87 49.87
C ALA A 122 -9.68 5.20 50.64
N ALA A 123 -10.06 5.69 51.82
CA ALA A 123 -11.14 5.10 52.61
C ALA A 123 -12.53 5.42 52.03
N ALA A 124 -12.67 6.57 51.38
CA ALA A 124 -13.90 7.02 50.75
C ALA A 124 -14.01 6.65 49.26
N THR A 125 -12.89 6.37 48.60
CA THR A 125 -12.87 5.91 47.20
C THR A 125 -13.16 4.42 47.10
N ASP A 126 -13.99 4.01 46.15
CA ASP A 126 -14.29 2.61 45.84
C ASP A 126 -12.97 1.79 45.74
N ALA A 127 -12.94 0.66 46.47
CA ALA A 127 -11.79 -0.24 46.56
C ALA A 127 -11.35 -0.80 45.19
N HIS A 128 -12.21 -0.73 44.18
CA HIS A 128 -11.97 -1.19 42.82
C HIS A 128 -11.46 -0.10 41.86
N LYS A 129 -11.24 1.14 42.32
CA LYS A 129 -10.69 2.24 41.50
C LYS A 129 -9.17 2.17 41.46
N ALA A 130 -8.59 2.25 40.27
CA ALA A 130 -7.14 2.13 40.08
C ALA A 130 -6.35 3.32 40.67
N TYR A 131 -6.95 4.51 40.69
CA TYR A 131 -6.36 5.73 41.25
C TYR A 131 -6.59 5.89 42.76
N ARG A 132 -7.12 4.86 43.43
CA ARG A 132 -7.45 4.93 44.86
C ARG A 132 -6.22 5.34 45.70
N GLY A 133 -6.36 6.42 46.46
CA GLY A 133 -5.29 6.95 47.30
C GLY A 133 -4.34 7.94 46.59
N ILE A 134 -4.55 8.19 45.30
CA ILE A 134 -3.77 9.16 44.51
C ILE A 134 -4.67 10.37 44.26
N PRO A 135 -4.36 11.55 44.80
CA PRO A 135 -5.22 12.73 44.68
C PRO A 135 -5.09 13.37 43.29
N LEU A 136 -6.16 14.01 42.81
CA LEU A 136 -6.07 14.96 41.69
C LEU A 136 -5.48 16.32 42.12
N LEU A 137 -5.66 16.71 43.39
CA LEU A 137 -4.93 17.82 43.98
C LEU A 137 -3.56 17.32 44.43
N ASN A 138 -2.46 17.77 43.83
CA ASN A 138 -1.11 17.31 44.18
C ASN A 138 -0.58 17.92 45.50
N TRP A 139 -1.40 17.90 46.56
CA TRP A 139 -1.08 18.44 47.87
C TRP A 139 -0.14 17.52 48.68
N ASN A 140 -0.05 16.24 48.31
CA ASN A 140 0.55 15.18 49.12
C ASN A 140 2.01 14.86 48.75
N LEU A 141 2.72 15.76 48.06
CA LEU A 141 4.07 15.52 47.55
C LEU A 141 5.05 14.96 48.61
N PRO A 142 5.15 15.48 49.86
CA PRO A 142 6.01 14.89 50.88
C PRO A 142 5.63 13.46 51.28
N ALA A 143 4.38 13.03 51.12
CA ALA A 143 3.94 11.68 51.45
C ALA A 143 4.33 10.63 50.38
N LYS A 144 4.61 11.06 49.14
CA LYS A 144 4.89 10.19 47.99
C LYS A 144 6.34 9.68 47.92
N VAL A 145 6.92 9.31 49.06
CA VAL A 145 8.30 8.78 49.19
C VAL A 145 8.27 7.28 49.48
N LYS A 146 8.99 6.47 48.70
CA LYS A 146 9.17 5.02 48.94
C LYS A 146 10.61 4.67 49.25
N ASP A 147 10.82 3.77 50.22
CA ASP A 147 12.15 3.29 50.59
C ASP A 147 12.54 2.06 49.73
N VAL A 148 13.78 2.04 49.23
CA VAL A 148 14.36 0.95 48.44
C VAL A 148 15.45 0.24 49.26
N PRO A 149 15.26 -1.02 49.66
CA PRO A 149 16.23 -1.75 50.47
C PRO A 149 17.51 -2.11 49.67
N PRO A 150 18.61 -2.51 50.33
CA PRO A 150 19.88 -2.76 49.67
C PRO A 150 19.83 -3.87 48.60
N GLY A 151 19.84 -3.49 47.32
CA GLY A 151 19.70 -4.43 46.21
C GLY A 151 18.31 -5.08 46.10
N GLY A 152 17.29 -4.45 46.70
CA GLY A 152 15.92 -4.97 46.71
C GLY A 152 15.00 -4.27 45.72
N ASP A 153 13.74 -4.71 45.76
CA ASP A 153 12.69 -4.33 44.83
C ASP A 153 11.82 -3.20 45.40
N VAL A 154 11.22 -2.39 44.52
CA VAL A 154 10.21 -1.39 44.89
C VAL A 154 9.03 -1.46 43.93
N ASP A 155 7.81 -1.45 44.46
CA ASP A 155 6.59 -1.40 43.66
C ASP A 155 6.23 0.07 43.35
N VAL A 156 5.84 0.35 42.12
CA VAL A 156 5.34 1.67 41.68
C VAL A 156 3.99 1.47 41.02
N THR A 157 2.95 2.14 41.51
CA THR A 157 1.64 2.14 40.88
C THR A 157 1.55 3.36 39.98
N GLU A 158 1.21 3.14 38.71
CA GLU A 158 0.98 4.19 37.74
C GLU A 158 -0.41 4.02 37.13
N VAL A 159 -1.16 5.11 37.05
CA VAL A 159 -2.49 5.14 36.43
C VAL A 159 -2.45 6.11 35.28
N ARG A 160 -2.67 5.58 34.07
CA ARG A 160 -2.65 6.31 32.80
C ARG A 160 -4.08 6.55 32.32
N PHE A 161 -4.43 7.79 32.03
CA PHE A 161 -5.75 8.17 31.54
C PHE A 161 -5.67 9.49 30.77
N GLY A 162 -6.45 9.62 29.70
CA GLY A 162 -6.37 10.79 28.83
C GLY A 162 -4.93 11.02 28.33
N ASP A 163 -4.41 12.22 28.60
CA ASP A 163 -3.01 12.61 28.37
C ASP A 163 -2.23 12.75 29.70
N HIS A 164 -2.52 11.88 30.67
CA HIS A 164 -1.93 11.94 32.01
C HIS A 164 -1.46 10.57 32.49
N ALA A 165 -0.44 10.61 33.34
CA ALA A 165 -0.05 9.51 34.19
C ALA A 165 0.12 10.05 35.61
N ILE A 166 -0.56 9.45 36.58
CA ILE A 166 -0.35 9.73 38.00
C ILE A 166 0.31 8.52 38.65
N THR A 167 1.24 8.77 39.55
CA THR A 167 1.96 7.73 40.28
C THR A 167 1.61 7.77 41.76
N ASP A 168 1.83 6.66 42.46
CA ASP A 168 1.77 6.64 43.92
C ASP A 168 3.08 7.11 44.60
N THR A 169 4.13 7.36 43.82
CA THR A 169 5.44 7.80 44.31
C THR A 169 6.16 8.68 43.29
N TRP A 170 6.96 9.63 43.78
CA TRP A 170 7.87 10.46 42.97
C TRP A 170 9.32 10.40 43.47
N LEU A 171 9.52 10.08 44.76
CA LEU A 171 10.85 9.94 45.37
C LEU A 171 11.14 8.53 45.83
N LEU A 172 12.32 8.05 45.44
CA LEU A 172 12.89 6.78 45.90
C LEU A 172 14.06 7.04 46.85
N ARG A 173 13.94 6.57 48.09
CA ARG A 173 14.99 6.67 49.11
C ARG A 173 15.78 5.37 49.21
N PHE A 174 17.06 5.41 48.85
CA PHE A 174 17.87 4.20 48.70
C PHE A 174 18.72 3.92 49.95
N ALA A 175 18.56 2.72 50.52
CA ALA A 175 19.41 2.26 51.64
C ALA A 175 20.85 1.92 51.20
N ALA A 176 21.05 1.51 49.93
CA ALA A 176 22.38 1.24 49.37
C ALA A 176 22.50 1.77 47.92
N PRO A 177 22.76 3.07 47.71
CA PRO A 177 22.74 3.70 46.39
C PRO A 177 23.83 3.17 45.43
N ALA A 178 24.88 2.52 45.94
CA ALA A 178 25.93 1.93 45.14
C ALA A 178 25.55 0.57 44.49
N ARG A 179 24.36 0.03 44.78
CA ARG A 179 23.90 -1.27 44.25
C ARG A 179 22.77 -1.07 43.22
N PRO A 180 22.69 -1.91 42.17
CA PRO A 180 21.51 -2.01 41.30
C PRO A 180 20.26 -2.35 42.11
N PHE A 181 19.09 -1.99 41.59
CA PHE A 181 17.78 -2.26 42.21
C PHE A 181 16.75 -2.66 41.16
N THR A 182 15.54 -3.02 41.59
CA THR A 182 14.45 -3.40 40.68
C THR A 182 13.22 -2.55 40.95
N ILE A 183 12.54 -2.11 39.90
CA ILE A 183 11.21 -1.51 40.00
C ILE A 183 10.19 -2.50 39.45
N THR A 184 9.13 -2.75 40.20
CA THR A 184 7.94 -3.46 39.74
C THR A 184 6.83 -2.44 39.49
N TRP A 185 6.57 -2.15 38.22
CA TRP A 185 5.53 -1.23 37.79
C TRP A 185 4.17 -1.93 37.79
N HIS A 186 3.15 -1.29 38.35
CA HIS A 186 1.74 -1.67 38.28
C HIS A 186 0.99 -0.60 37.48
N ILE A 187 0.93 -0.79 36.16
CA ILE A 187 0.41 0.21 35.23
C ILE A 187 -1.03 -0.10 34.93
N THR A 188 -1.94 0.81 35.26
CA THR A 188 -3.36 0.69 34.91
C THR A 188 -3.74 1.75 33.89
N GLU A 189 -4.28 1.31 32.76
CA GLU A 189 -4.79 2.17 31.69
C GLU A 189 -6.33 2.33 31.82
N LEU A 190 -6.86 3.57 31.79
CA LEU A 190 -8.29 3.90 31.98
C LEU A 190 -8.84 4.89 30.91
N GLY A 191 -10.03 4.64 30.31
CA GLY A 191 -10.73 5.56 29.37
C GLY A 191 -10.92 5.02 27.93
N THR A 192 -10.68 5.85 26.86
CA THR A 192 -10.76 5.47 25.41
C THR A 192 -9.48 5.70 24.59
N SER A 193 -8.41 6.26 25.16
CA SER A 193 -7.16 6.56 24.46
C SER A 193 -6.03 5.67 25.00
N PHE A 194 -5.70 4.53 24.38
CA PHE A 194 -4.65 3.61 24.88
C PHE A 194 -3.69 3.09 23.83
N GLY A 195 -2.49 2.81 24.32
CA GLY A 195 -1.39 2.24 23.57
C GLY A 195 -0.07 2.81 24.08
N GLY A 196 0.28 2.51 25.33
CA GLY A 196 1.60 2.85 25.86
C GLY A 196 2.55 1.65 25.78
N GLN A 197 3.74 1.89 25.26
CA GLN A 197 4.90 1.06 25.56
C GLN A 197 5.40 1.43 26.97
N LEU A 198 5.85 0.48 27.78
CA LEU A 198 6.60 0.81 28.99
C LEU A 198 8.07 0.94 28.62
N SER A 199 8.59 2.17 28.72
CA SER A 199 9.95 2.51 28.30
C SER A 199 10.69 3.32 29.38
N PRO A 200 10.86 2.81 30.61
CA PRO A 200 11.51 3.54 31.67
C PRO A 200 12.96 3.83 31.28
N ALA A 201 13.28 5.13 31.23
CA ALA A 201 14.56 5.66 30.80
C ALA A 201 15.33 6.18 32.03
N PRO A 202 16.33 5.44 32.53
CA PRO A 202 17.19 5.92 33.61
C PRO A 202 18.14 7.00 33.10
N LEU A 203 18.02 8.21 33.64
CA LEU A 203 18.93 9.29 33.31
C LEU A 203 20.22 9.19 34.13
N LEU A 204 21.39 8.95 33.52
CA LEU A 204 22.68 8.82 34.20
C LEU A 204 23.35 10.16 34.59
N GLN A 205 24.02 10.21 35.76
CA GLN A 205 24.74 11.37 36.27
C GLN A 205 26.14 11.52 35.66
N ASP A 206 26.45 12.64 35.01
CA ASP A 206 27.82 13.00 34.63
C ASP A 206 28.52 13.74 35.78
N GLY A 207 29.53 13.08 36.37
CA GLY A 207 30.26 13.53 37.56
C GLY A 207 31.03 14.87 37.44
N GLY A 208 30.32 15.93 37.76
CA GLY A 208 30.85 17.22 38.16
C GLY A 208 29.74 18.24 38.43
N THR A 209 28.70 18.23 37.59
CA THR A 209 27.50 19.06 37.67
C THR A 209 26.37 18.34 36.94
N ARG A 210 25.31 17.95 37.68
CA ARG A 210 24.04 17.39 37.14
C ARG A 210 23.46 18.42 36.16
N ILE A 211 22.80 18.13 35.07
CA ILE A 211 22.12 17.00 34.42
C ILE A 211 22.83 16.88 33.03
N GLY A 212 22.81 15.78 32.27
CA GLY A 212 23.44 15.67 30.92
C GLY A 212 24.65 14.72 30.80
N GLY A 213 24.40 13.48 30.39
CA GLY A 213 25.33 12.37 30.11
C GLY A 213 24.69 11.37 29.11
N GLN A 214 25.36 10.28 28.72
CA GLN A 214 24.77 9.27 27.81
C GLN A 214 23.74 8.37 28.52
N HIS A 215 22.69 7.90 27.84
CA HIS A 215 21.66 7.00 28.41
C HIS A 215 21.56 5.68 27.69
N SER A 216 21.03 4.68 28.41
CA SER A 216 20.47 3.46 27.85
C SER A 216 18.96 3.41 28.12
N ILE A 217 18.15 3.16 27.09
CA ILE A 217 16.82 2.60 27.32
C ILE A 217 17.02 1.20 27.92
N LEU A 218 16.25 0.86 28.95
CA LEU A 218 16.04 -0.54 29.30
C LEU A 218 15.07 -1.08 28.25
N TRP A 219 15.54 -1.99 27.38
CA TRP A 219 14.87 -2.42 26.14
C TRP A 219 13.34 -2.28 26.22
N PRO A 220 12.71 -1.53 25.30
CA PRO A 220 11.29 -1.21 25.39
C PRO A 220 10.47 -2.48 25.62
N LEU A 221 9.74 -2.53 26.73
CA LEU A 221 8.87 -3.66 27.01
C LEU A 221 7.60 -3.41 26.22
N ALA A 222 7.49 -4.08 25.06
CA ALA A 222 6.22 -4.15 24.33
C ALA A 222 5.20 -4.80 25.27
N LEU A 223 4.28 -3.98 25.78
CA LEU A 223 3.22 -4.44 26.63
C LEU A 223 2.32 -5.36 25.78
N PRO A 224 2.07 -6.62 26.19
CA PRO A 224 1.13 -7.45 25.45
C PRO A 224 -0.24 -6.77 25.44
N ASN A 225 -0.98 -6.88 24.32
CA ASN A 225 -2.33 -6.33 24.22
C ASN A 225 -3.17 -6.80 25.41
N LEU A 226 -3.65 -5.85 26.21
CA LEU A 226 -4.64 -6.11 27.25
C LEU A 226 -5.96 -6.48 26.60
N LEU A 227 -6.64 -7.46 27.18
CA LEU A 227 -8.02 -7.79 26.83
C LEU A 227 -8.93 -6.66 27.32
N ALA A 228 -9.86 -6.26 26.46
CA ALA A 228 -10.77 -5.15 26.70
C ALA A 228 -11.81 -5.46 27.78
N GLY A 229 -12.23 -4.42 28.51
CA GLY A 229 -13.21 -4.52 29.58
C GLY A 229 -14.56 -3.88 29.26
N THR A 230 -14.62 -2.99 28.28
CA THR A 230 -15.84 -2.29 27.86
C THR A 230 -15.76 -1.92 26.38
N THR A 231 -16.83 -1.37 25.82
CA THR A 231 -16.91 -0.95 24.41
C THR A 231 -17.39 0.51 24.34
N SER A 232 -16.68 1.42 23.65
CA SER A 232 -17.05 2.80 23.33
C SER A 232 -17.22 3.02 21.83
N HIS A 233 -18.18 3.84 21.37
CA HIS A 233 -18.38 4.02 19.93
C HIS A 233 -17.27 4.90 19.31
N GLY A 234 -16.32 4.27 18.61
CA GLY A 234 -15.34 4.95 17.78
C GLY A 234 -16.02 5.72 16.65
N ARG A 235 -15.55 6.95 16.37
CA ARG A 235 -16.17 7.85 15.40
C ARG A 235 -15.91 7.43 13.94
N PHE A 236 -14.96 6.53 13.70
CA PHE A 236 -14.43 6.22 12.35
C PHE A 236 -14.53 4.74 11.92
N HIS A 237 -14.93 3.83 12.83
CA HIS A 237 -15.26 2.43 12.50
C HIS A 237 -16.53 1.97 13.24
N PRO A 238 -17.74 2.11 12.67
CA PRO A 238 -18.81 1.22 13.07
C PRO A 238 -18.46 -0.17 12.55
N LEU A 239 -18.31 -1.15 13.43
CA LEU A 239 -18.39 -2.55 13.03
C LEU A 239 -19.70 -2.78 12.25
N PRO A 240 -19.83 -3.83 11.41
CA PRO A 240 -20.98 -4.02 10.51
C PRO A 240 -22.38 -4.02 11.18
N ASP A 241 -22.44 -4.06 12.51
CA ASP A 241 -23.60 -4.04 13.38
C ASP A 241 -23.69 -2.79 14.29
N GLY A 242 -22.79 -1.81 14.14
CA GLY A 242 -22.68 -0.66 15.02
C GLY A 242 -22.01 -0.97 16.37
N ALA A 243 -21.35 -2.13 16.51
CA ALA A 243 -20.70 -2.49 17.75
C ALA A 243 -19.56 -1.51 18.12
N PRO A 244 -19.38 -1.21 19.41
CA PRO A 244 -18.47 -0.16 19.85
C PRO A 244 -17.02 -0.69 19.94
N GLU A 245 -16.04 0.20 19.76
CA GLU A 245 -14.61 -0.03 19.93
C GLU A 245 -14.27 -0.46 21.35
N GLU A 246 -13.39 -1.44 21.49
CA GLU A 246 -12.98 -1.99 22.77
C GLU A 246 -12.16 -1.00 23.64
N THR A 247 -12.68 -0.61 24.80
CA THR A 247 -11.94 0.12 25.83
C THR A 247 -11.16 -0.86 26.71
N ARG A 248 -9.85 -0.58 26.87
CA ARG A 248 -8.93 -1.42 27.66
C ARG A 248 -9.09 -1.09 29.14
N LEU A 249 -9.30 -2.10 29.97
CA LEU A 249 -9.20 -2.01 31.42
C LEU A 249 -8.36 -3.18 31.90
N GLY A 250 -7.14 -2.88 32.36
CA GLY A 250 -6.26 -3.90 32.92
C GLY A 250 -5.03 -3.29 33.56
N THR A 251 -4.67 -3.76 34.75
CA THR A 251 -3.38 -3.45 35.37
C THR A 251 -2.33 -4.42 34.85
N GLN A 252 -1.24 -3.93 34.28
CA GLN A 252 -0.06 -4.71 33.93
C GLN A 252 0.98 -4.63 35.04
N THR A 253 1.62 -5.75 35.39
CA THR A 253 2.79 -5.72 36.28
C THR A 253 4.03 -6.06 35.50
N LEU A 254 5.00 -5.16 35.51
CA LEU A 254 6.27 -5.30 34.80
C LEU A 254 7.43 -5.03 35.73
N THR A 255 8.36 -5.97 35.80
CA THR A 255 9.55 -5.87 36.63
C THR A 255 10.74 -5.47 35.78
N VAL A 256 11.36 -4.35 36.14
CA VAL A 256 12.43 -3.70 35.40
C VAL A 256 13.64 -3.52 36.30
N ARG A 257 14.79 -4.05 35.88
CA ARG A 257 16.04 -3.91 36.63
C ARG A 257 16.73 -2.59 36.29
N MET A 258 17.02 -1.80 37.32
CA MET A 258 17.64 -0.48 37.20
C MET A 258 19.15 -0.52 37.51
N PRO A 259 19.95 0.39 36.91
CA PRO A 259 21.36 0.57 37.28
C PRO A 259 21.49 1.08 38.74
N PRO A 260 22.70 1.09 39.32
CA PRO A 260 22.91 1.62 40.67
C PRO A 260 22.34 3.03 40.84
N ALA A 261 21.51 3.25 41.86
CA ALA A 261 20.80 4.52 42.06
C ALA A 261 21.73 5.73 42.19
N GLY A 262 22.94 5.54 42.70
CA GLY A 262 23.98 6.58 42.78
C GLY A 262 24.49 7.05 41.42
N MET A 263 24.19 6.33 40.33
CA MET A 263 24.46 6.74 38.95
C MET A 263 23.24 7.37 38.27
N VAL A 264 22.06 7.33 38.90
CA VAL A 264 20.79 7.77 38.30
C VAL A 264 20.42 9.16 38.82
N SER A 265 20.09 10.06 37.92
CA SER A 265 19.61 11.42 38.16
C SER A 265 18.08 11.45 38.26
N ALA A 266 17.41 10.75 37.34
CA ALA A 266 15.97 10.58 37.28
C ALA A 266 15.64 9.27 36.53
N ILE A 267 14.43 8.78 36.67
CA ILE A 267 13.85 7.76 35.79
C ILE A 267 12.62 8.39 35.17
N LEU A 268 12.59 8.42 33.86
CA LEU A 268 11.45 8.93 33.11
C LEU A 268 10.63 7.74 32.64
N ASP A 269 9.33 7.77 32.85
CA ASP A 269 8.39 6.97 32.07
C ASP A 269 7.73 7.91 31.06
N PRO A 270 8.29 8.02 29.84
CA PRO A 270 7.59 8.66 28.76
C PRO A 270 6.42 7.75 28.40
N ASN A 271 5.21 8.11 28.81
CA ASN A 271 4.02 7.43 28.34
C ASN A 271 3.61 8.08 27.01
N LEU A 272 3.75 7.27 25.96
CA LEU A 272 3.82 7.75 24.59
C LEU A 272 2.51 7.45 23.88
N LYS A 273 1.55 8.34 24.09
CA LYS A 273 0.58 8.60 23.03
C LYS A 273 1.31 9.38 21.94
N PRO A 274 1.34 8.92 20.68
CA PRO A 274 1.91 9.70 19.57
C PRO A 274 1.29 11.11 19.53
N GLY A 275 2.15 12.14 19.59
CA GLY A 275 1.76 13.57 19.62
C GLY A 275 1.47 14.15 21.01
N HIS A 276 1.37 13.34 22.07
CA HIS A 276 1.07 13.78 23.43
C HIS A 276 1.89 12.97 24.44
N GLU A 277 3.16 13.34 24.59
CA GLU A 277 4.07 12.70 25.53
C GLU A 277 3.67 13.09 26.96
N THR A 278 3.35 12.08 27.77
CA THR A 278 3.02 12.24 29.20
C THR A 278 4.21 11.76 30.01
N PHE A 279 4.45 12.37 31.17
CA PHE A 279 5.72 12.24 31.87
C PHE A 279 5.51 11.88 33.34
N ALA A 280 5.72 10.60 33.69
CA ALA A 280 5.93 10.24 35.08
C ALA A 280 7.43 10.29 35.38
N GLN A 281 7.82 10.98 36.46
CA GLN A 281 9.20 11.13 36.86
C GLN A 281 9.44 10.51 38.24
N LEU A 282 10.44 9.63 38.34
CA LEU A 282 10.93 9.14 39.61
C LEU A 282 12.34 9.69 39.86
N LEU A 283 12.52 10.32 41.02
CA LEU A 283 13.77 10.97 41.42
C LEU A 283 14.37 10.31 42.66
N PRO A 284 15.71 10.25 42.78
CA PRO A 284 16.34 9.90 44.06
C PRO A 284 16.00 10.92 45.16
N ALA A 285 15.63 10.43 46.34
CA ALA A 285 15.33 11.23 47.53
C ALA A 285 16.62 11.79 48.16
N THR A 286 17.06 12.94 47.66
CA THR A 286 18.17 13.70 48.25
C THR A 286 17.69 14.49 49.48
N ALA A 287 18.60 14.88 50.36
CA ALA A 287 18.25 15.70 51.53
C ALA A 287 17.65 17.05 51.08
N GLU A 288 18.15 17.61 49.99
CA GLU A 288 17.69 18.86 49.41
C GLU A 288 16.24 18.75 48.89
N ARG A 289 15.90 17.69 48.16
CA ARG A 289 14.53 17.47 47.64
C ARG A 289 13.52 17.21 48.74
N LEU A 290 13.90 16.41 49.75
CA LEU A 290 13.06 16.17 50.92
C LEU A 290 12.78 17.48 51.66
N ALA A 291 13.82 18.26 51.97
CA ALA A 291 13.66 19.54 52.65
C ALA A 291 12.84 20.54 51.82
N ALA A 292 13.02 20.55 50.49
CA ALA A 292 12.26 21.40 49.60
C ALA A 292 10.76 21.03 49.61
N ALA A 293 10.43 19.74 49.49
CA ALA A 293 9.03 19.27 49.53
C ALA A 293 8.37 19.57 50.89
N GLU A 294 9.06 19.30 51.99
CA GLU A 294 8.58 19.63 53.34
C GLU A 294 8.35 21.14 53.51
N SER A 295 9.26 21.95 52.99
CA SER A 295 9.14 23.41 53.00
C SER A 295 7.98 23.90 52.13
N ALA A 296 7.76 23.28 50.95
CA ALA A 296 6.72 23.65 50.01
C ALA A 296 5.32 23.32 50.52
N PHE A 297 5.11 22.18 51.19
CA PHE A 297 3.78 21.70 51.59
C PHE A 297 3.52 21.72 53.10
N GLY A 298 4.54 21.90 53.94
CA GLY A 298 4.38 22.17 55.38
C GLY A 298 4.17 20.94 56.28
N PHE A 299 4.56 19.75 55.82
CA PHE A 299 4.57 18.53 56.63
C PHE A 299 5.73 17.60 56.27
N ALA A 300 6.12 16.72 57.20
CA ALA A 300 7.31 15.90 57.10
C ALA A 300 7.19 14.78 56.04
N ALA A 301 8.26 14.53 55.30
CA ALA A 301 8.27 13.56 54.23
C ALA A 301 8.13 12.12 54.75
N GLY A 302 7.34 11.30 54.04
CA GLY A 302 7.03 9.91 54.42
C GLY A 302 6.09 9.77 55.63
N THR A 303 5.40 10.83 56.03
CA THR A 303 4.41 10.80 57.13
C THR A 303 2.99 11.01 56.63
N THR A 304 2.00 10.46 57.34
CA THR A 304 0.59 10.77 57.10
C THR A 304 0.23 12.09 57.79
N PRO A 305 -0.20 13.13 57.05
CA PRO A 305 -0.52 14.43 57.62
C PRO A 305 -1.87 14.41 58.34
N SER A 306 -2.03 15.30 59.33
CA SER A 306 -3.34 15.61 59.91
C SER A 306 -4.24 16.34 58.90
N GLU A 307 -5.55 16.34 59.12
CA GLU A 307 -6.51 17.10 58.28
C GLU A 307 -6.15 18.60 58.21
N ALA A 308 -5.63 19.20 59.28
CA ALA A 308 -5.18 20.58 59.29
C ALA A 308 -3.95 20.80 58.41
N GLN A 309 -2.99 19.86 58.43
CA GLN A 309 -1.82 19.90 57.55
C GLN A 309 -2.20 19.69 56.09
N LYS A 310 -3.12 18.77 55.79
CA LYS A 310 -3.67 18.58 54.45
C LYS A 310 -4.33 19.85 53.93
N ALA A 311 -5.23 20.45 54.70
CA ALA A 311 -5.90 21.70 54.31
C ALA A 311 -4.89 22.85 54.10
N ALA A 312 -3.85 22.94 54.95
CA ALA A 312 -2.79 23.92 54.79
C ALA A 312 -1.95 23.67 53.52
N ALA A 313 -1.66 22.41 53.19
CA ALA A 313 -0.94 22.01 51.98
C ALA A 313 -1.75 22.34 50.72
N ILE A 314 -3.04 21.98 50.66
CA ILE A 314 -3.96 22.37 49.58
C ILE A 314 -4.02 23.90 49.46
N GLY A 315 -4.02 24.61 50.59
CA GLY A 315 -4.01 26.06 50.64
C GLY A 315 -2.85 26.72 49.88
N ARG A 316 -1.73 26.00 49.70
CA ARG A 316 -0.53 26.46 48.99
C ARG A 316 -0.55 26.25 47.48
N LEU A 317 -1.50 25.47 46.95
CA LEU A 317 -1.74 25.37 45.51
C LEU A 317 -2.36 26.67 44.98
N ALA A 318 -2.35 26.87 43.67
CA ALA A 318 -2.93 28.05 43.01
C ALA A 318 -4.46 28.12 43.17
N ASP A 319 -5.01 29.29 43.50
CA ASP A 319 -6.47 29.47 43.70
C ASP A 319 -7.28 29.34 42.41
N ASP A 320 -6.64 29.56 41.26
CA ASP A 320 -7.20 29.45 39.92
C ASP A 320 -6.93 28.10 39.24
N ALA A 321 -6.25 27.16 39.92
CA ALA A 321 -6.18 25.78 39.43
C ALA A 321 -7.59 25.18 39.36
N PRO A 322 -8.01 24.58 38.22
CA PRO A 322 -9.36 24.01 38.07
C PRO A 322 -9.73 23.06 39.22
N GLU A 323 -8.83 22.18 39.63
CA GLU A 323 -9.00 21.20 40.69
C GLU A 323 -9.29 21.90 42.02
N LYS A 324 -8.55 22.98 42.30
CA LYS A 324 -8.68 23.74 43.54
C LYS A 324 -9.93 24.61 43.57
N GLN A 325 -10.36 25.14 42.43
CA GLN A 325 -11.63 25.86 42.31
C GLN A 325 -12.80 24.94 42.68
N VAL A 326 -12.87 23.75 42.07
CA VAL A 326 -13.90 22.75 42.42
C VAL A 326 -13.82 22.39 43.91
N TRP A 327 -12.63 22.12 44.42
CA TRP A 327 -12.44 21.81 45.84
C TRP A 327 -12.94 22.93 46.77
N ALA A 328 -12.61 24.18 46.47
CA ALA A 328 -13.00 25.34 47.27
C ALA A 328 -14.51 25.58 47.23
N ASP A 329 -15.13 25.39 46.07
CA ASP A 329 -16.58 25.52 45.90
C ASP A 329 -17.32 24.47 46.71
N LEU A 330 -16.88 23.21 46.63
CA LEU A 330 -17.44 22.11 47.40
C LEU A 330 -17.26 22.29 48.92
N ARG A 331 -16.09 22.73 49.38
CA ARG A 331 -15.80 22.96 50.82
C ARG A 331 -16.54 24.16 51.40
N ARG A 332 -17.02 25.11 50.59
CA ARG A 332 -17.84 26.25 51.03
C ARG A 332 -19.30 25.89 51.27
N LEU A 333 -19.77 24.75 50.76
CA LEU A 333 -21.16 24.33 50.91
C LEU A 333 -21.41 23.74 52.31
N ASP A 334 -22.33 24.36 53.06
CA ASP A 334 -22.78 23.86 54.37
C ASP A 334 -24.16 23.23 54.25
N ALA A 335 -24.25 21.91 54.50
CA ALA A 335 -25.48 21.14 54.47
C ALA A 335 -26.55 21.64 55.47
N GLY A 336 -26.15 22.36 56.52
CA GLY A 336 -27.04 22.97 57.50
C GLY A 336 -27.63 24.31 57.08
N SER A 337 -27.15 24.91 55.98
CA SER A 337 -27.54 26.26 55.56
C SER A 337 -28.88 26.30 54.81
N PRO A 338 -29.72 27.34 55.01
CA PRO A 338 -30.90 27.55 54.19
C PRO A 338 -30.53 27.73 52.71
N GLY A 339 -31.16 26.97 51.81
CA GLY A 339 -30.88 27.03 50.37
C GLY A 339 -29.69 26.18 49.89
N PHE A 340 -29.08 25.38 50.78
CA PHE A 340 -27.98 24.47 50.46
C PHE A 340 -28.18 23.69 49.14
N LEU A 341 -29.33 23.04 48.96
CA LEU A 341 -29.58 22.23 47.76
C LEU A 341 -29.51 23.04 46.46
N GLY A 342 -29.99 24.28 46.48
CA GLY A 342 -29.89 25.17 45.32
C GLY A 342 -28.45 25.59 45.02
N ALA A 343 -27.70 25.94 46.07
CA ALA A 343 -26.28 26.29 45.95
C ALA A 343 -25.43 25.10 45.47
N ALA A 344 -25.68 23.90 46.00
CA ALA A 344 -25.02 22.66 45.63
C ALA A 344 -25.24 22.32 44.15
N ARG A 345 -26.50 22.36 43.68
CA ARG A 345 -26.81 22.13 42.26
C ARG A 345 -26.13 23.16 41.34
N ALA A 346 -26.09 24.43 41.75
CA ALA A 346 -25.43 25.48 41.00
C ALA A 346 -23.92 25.27 40.90
N ALA A 347 -23.27 24.87 42.00
CA ALA A 347 -21.84 24.52 42.01
C ALA A 347 -21.56 23.34 41.06
N GLY A 348 -22.29 22.23 41.19
CA GLY A 348 -22.11 21.06 40.31
C GLY A 348 -22.25 21.38 38.82
N ALA A 349 -23.21 22.25 38.45
CA ALA A 349 -23.39 22.67 37.07
C ALA A 349 -22.30 23.63 36.57
N GLY A 350 -21.83 24.56 37.41
CA GLY A 350 -20.78 25.53 37.07
C GLY A 350 -19.41 24.87 36.92
N ASP A 351 -19.07 23.98 37.85
CA ASP A 351 -17.77 23.33 37.96
C ASP A 351 -17.54 22.25 36.91
N ARG A 352 -18.61 21.75 36.27
CA ARG A 352 -18.51 20.71 35.25
C ARG A 352 -17.58 21.08 34.08
N SER A 353 -17.50 22.38 33.77
CA SER A 353 -16.61 22.92 32.73
C SER A 353 -15.14 22.93 33.15
N LEU A 354 -14.84 23.04 34.45
CA LEU A 354 -13.47 23.02 34.98
C LEU A 354 -12.82 21.65 34.78
N VAL A 355 -13.59 20.55 34.84
CA VAL A 355 -13.07 19.20 34.54
C VAL A 355 -12.58 19.07 33.10
N ALA A 356 -13.16 19.80 32.15
CA ALA A 356 -12.65 19.83 30.79
C ALA A 356 -11.31 20.58 30.69
N ALA A 357 -11.10 21.61 31.53
CA ALA A 357 -9.82 22.31 31.60
C ALA A 357 -8.72 21.47 32.29
N MET A 358 -9.08 20.59 33.24
CA MET A 358 -8.14 19.62 33.84
C MET A 358 -7.56 18.69 32.76
N ARG A 359 -8.39 18.29 31.79
CA ARG A 359 -8.03 17.41 30.67
C ARG A 359 -7.08 18.05 29.64
N ALA A 360 -7.12 19.37 29.49
CA ALA A 360 -6.44 20.10 28.41
C ALA A 360 -5.09 20.67 28.87
N ARG A 361 -4.09 19.80 29.10
CA ARG A 361 -2.72 20.22 29.49
C ARG A 361 -1.82 20.55 28.31
N ASP A 362 -2.36 20.51 27.11
CA ASP A 362 -1.79 21.05 25.87
C ASP A 362 -2.27 22.49 25.59
N GLN A 363 -3.07 23.05 26.49
CA GLN A 363 -3.56 24.42 26.45
C GLN A 363 -3.46 25.05 27.84
N LEU A 364 -3.42 26.38 27.89
CA LEU A 364 -3.45 27.10 29.16
C LEU A 364 -4.89 27.19 29.68
N PRO A 365 -5.13 27.05 31.00
CA PRO A 365 -6.45 27.26 31.58
C PRO A 365 -6.99 28.67 31.30
N ASN A 366 -8.32 28.79 31.18
CA ASN A 366 -8.98 30.05 30.85
C ASN A 366 -8.58 31.19 31.82
N GLY A 367 -8.11 32.30 31.26
CA GLY A 367 -7.70 33.48 32.05
C GLY A 367 -6.31 33.36 32.69
N VAL A 368 -5.55 32.31 32.37
CA VAL A 368 -4.18 32.10 32.82
C VAL A 368 -3.24 32.11 31.61
N GLY A 369 -2.11 32.83 31.71
CA GLY A 369 -1.18 33.10 30.60
C GLY A 369 -1.23 34.55 30.12
N GLY A 370 -0.31 34.96 29.23
CA GLY A 370 -0.35 36.32 28.68
C GLY A 370 0.95 36.93 28.18
N ASP A 371 1.99 36.13 27.85
CA ASP A 371 3.16 36.66 27.14
C ASP A 371 3.10 36.31 25.65
N PRO A 372 2.48 37.15 24.80
CA PRO A 372 2.41 36.90 23.35
C PRO A 372 3.77 36.98 22.65
N SER A 373 4.85 37.33 23.36
CA SER A 373 6.20 37.38 22.82
C SER A 373 7.01 36.08 23.02
N ALA A 374 6.46 35.12 23.77
CA ALA A 374 7.05 33.82 23.99
C ALA A 374 6.69 32.82 22.87
N ASP A 375 7.61 31.92 22.54
CA ASP A 375 7.37 30.83 21.59
C ASP A 375 6.58 29.68 22.25
N VAL A 376 6.75 29.51 23.57
CA VAL A 376 5.95 28.60 24.42
C VAL A 376 5.78 29.19 25.82
N GLU A 377 4.61 28.99 26.41
CA GLU A 377 4.30 29.40 27.78
C GLU A 377 4.11 28.13 28.63
N VAL A 378 4.73 28.11 29.82
CA VAL A 378 4.57 27.08 30.86
C VAL A 378 3.96 27.74 32.08
N VAL A 379 2.86 27.20 32.58
CA VAL A 379 2.22 27.67 33.82
C VAL A 379 2.25 26.56 34.85
N LEU A 380 2.84 26.86 36.01
CA LEU A 380 2.89 25.98 37.17
C LEU A 380 1.73 26.30 38.10
N MET A 381 0.79 25.36 38.23
CA MET A 381 -0.34 25.42 39.15
C MET A 381 -0.75 24.00 39.53
N ASN A 382 -1.29 23.79 40.75
CA ASN A 382 -1.61 22.45 41.25
C ASN A 382 -0.36 21.53 41.32
N ASP A 383 0.84 22.10 41.47
CA ASP A 383 2.14 21.38 41.35
C ASP A 383 2.29 20.62 40.00
N GLU A 384 1.66 21.17 38.96
CA GLU A 384 1.64 20.63 37.60
C GLU A 384 2.02 21.70 36.57
N ALA A 385 2.55 21.25 35.43
CA ALA A 385 2.85 22.11 34.29
C ALA A 385 1.73 22.08 33.25
N TYR A 386 1.19 23.25 32.91
CA TYR A 386 0.33 23.49 31.75
C TYR A 386 1.16 24.18 30.68
N VAL A 387 0.99 23.80 29.42
CA VAL A 387 1.77 24.37 28.31
C VAL A 387 0.87 24.94 27.23
N SER A 388 1.29 26.02 26.57
CA SER A 388 0.54 26.61 25.46
C SER A 388 0.59 25.79 24.16
N ARG A 389 1.55 24.85 24.05
CA ARG A 389 1.71 23.90 22.94
C ARG A 389 2.72 22.80 23.28
N ARG A 390 2.57 21.62 22.66
CA ARG A 390 3.45 20.45 22.87
C ARG A 390 4.39 20.16 21.71
N ASP A 391 4.23 20.87 20.61
CA ASP A 391 5.12 20.79 19.46
C ASP A 391 5.42 22.19 18.94
N MET A 392 6.61 22.37 18.38
CA MET A 392 6.94 23.56 17.63
C MET A 392 7.98 23.25 16.56
N ARG A 393 7.82 23.90 15.41
CA ARG A 393 8.83 23.88 14.36
C ARG A 393 9.92 24.90 14.67
N VAL A 394 11.14 24.42 14.90
CA VAL A 394 12.29 25.26 15.25
C VAL A 394 13.41 25.00 14.25
N ALA A 395 13.87 26.04 13.56
CA ALA A 395 15.00 25.91 12.65
C ALA A 395 16.26 25.47 13.41
N SER A 396 17.14 24.73 12.73
CA SER A 396 18.42 24.32 13.30
C SER A 396 19.19 25.54 13.83
N GLY A 397 19.67 25.46 15.07
CA GLY A 397 20.41 26.51 15.74
C GLY A 397 19.58 27.70 16.24
N ALA A 398 18.26 27.72 16.03
CA ALA A 398 17.38 28.78 16.53
C ALA A 398 17.11 28.65 18.03
N SER A 399 16.97 29.80 18.70
CA SER A 399 16.58 29.86 20.11
C SER A 399 15.06 29.81 20.28
N VAL A 400 14.62 29.25 21.41
CA VAL A 400 13.23 29.17 21.85
C VAL A 400 13.05 30.06 23.08
N LYS A 401 12.07 30.96 23.04
CA LYS A 401 11.67 31.79 24.18
C LYS A 401 10.55 31.09 24.95
N VAL A 402 10.83 30.81 26.22
CA VAL A 402 9.92 30.18 27.16
C VAL A 402 9.48 31.21 28.20
N ALA A 403 8.18 31.44 28.37
CA ALA A 403 7.67 32.17 29.52
C ALA A 403 7.15 31.18 30.57
N VAL A 404 7.63 31.27 31.80
CA VAL A 404 7.26 30.40 32.91
C VAL A 404 6.54 31.22 33.97
N THR A 405 5.29 30.88 34.25
CA THR A 405 4.46 31.56 35.26
C THR A 405 4.17 30.62 36.40
N ASN A 406 4.51 31.02 37.63
CA ASN A 406 4.17 30.28 38.84
C ASN A 406 2.90 30.87 39.48
N ARG A 407 1.83 30.08 39.56
CA ARG A 407 0.57 30.45 40.24
C ARG A 407 0.43 29.81 41.61
N ASP A 408 1.22 28.77 41.90
CA ASP A 408 1.28 28.18 43.23
C ASP A 408 1.91 29.16 44.24
N LYS A 409 1.62 28.94 45.52
CA LYS A 409 2.00 29.84 46.62
C LYS A 409 3.31 29.43 47.30
N PHE A 410 4.12 28.63 46.60
CA PHE A 410 5.48 28.28 46.96
C PHE A 410 6.41 28.52 45.77
N THR A 411 7.73 28.50 46.01
CA THR A 411 8.71 28.76 44.95
C THR A 411 9.02 27.46 44.21
N HIS A 412 8.93 27.50 42.89
CA HIS A 412 9.34 26.41 42.02
C HIS A 412 10.78 26.57 41.54
N GLY A 413 11.45 25.47 41.28
CA GLY A 413 12.61 25.42 40.39
C GLY A 413 12.17 25.53 38.93
N PHE A 414 13.07 25.98 38.05
CA PHE A 414 12.85 25.82 36.61
C PHE A 414 14.13 25.36 35.92
N GLN A 415 13.98 24.33 35.09
CA GLN A 415 15.03 23.72 34.31
C GLN A 415 14.52 23.48 32.88
N ALA A 416 15.44 23.63 31.93
CA ALA A 416 15.22 23.27 30.53
C ALA A 416 16.28 22.27 30.10
N VAL A 417 15.86 21.19 29.44
CA VAL A 417 16.74 20.11 28.99
C VAL A 417 16.47 19.85 27.52
N ALA A 418 17.49 19.89 26.68
CA ALA A 418 17.40 19.40 25.30
C ALA A 418 17.60 17.89 25.26
N LEU A 419 16.76 17.19 24.49
CA LEU A 419 16.87 15.77 24.18
C LEU A 419 17.33 15.62 22.74
N SER A 420 18.40 14.86 22.47
CA SER A 420 19.09 14.83 21.18
C SER A 420 19.69 13.45 20.84
N SER A 421 20.31 13.32 19.66
CA SER A 421 21.07 12.12 19.25
C SER A 421 20.25 10.83 19.38
N ARG A 422 19.05 10.87 18.82
CA ARG A 422 18.04 9.84 19.00
C ARG A 422 18.27 8.64 18.08
N ASP A 423 18.67 7.52 18.65
CA ASP A 423 18.70 6.22 17.98
C ASP A 423 17.31 5.58 18.08
N ARG A 424 16.55 5.70 16.99
CA ARG A 424 15.19 5.14 16.89
C ARG A 424 15.26 3.61 16.88
N VAL A 425 14.49 2.98 17.75
CA VAL A 425 14.25 1.53 17.70
C VAL A 425 12.92 1.31 16.98
N PHE A 426 12.97 0.66 15.82
CA PHE A 426 11.77 0.46 14.99
C PHE A 426 10.72 -0.37 15.73
N GLY A 427 9.46 0.09 15.72
CA GLY A 427 8.37 -0.54 16.48
C GLY A 427 8.38 -0.21 17.97
N ALA A 428 9.21 0.73 18.43
CA ALA A 428 9.06 1.39 19.73
C ALA A 428 8.51 2.78 19.48
N LEU A 429 7.48 3.18 20.24
CA LEU A 429 6.95 4.54 20.18
C LEU A 429 8.05 5.47 20.68
N ASP A 430 8.75 6.02 19.71
CA ASP A 430 9.35 7.31 19.57
C ASP A 430 10.26 8.00 20.63
N TRP A 431 10.90 7.33 21.60
CA TRP A 431 12.02 8.00 22.34
C TRP A 431 13.40 7.46 21.98
N GLY A 432 13.54 6.17 21.68
CA GLY A 432 14.84 5.61 21.29
C GLY A 432 15.93 5.84 22.35
N ALA A 433 17.17 5.45 22.06
CA ALA A 433 18.27 5.86 22.93
C ALA A 433 18.58 7.31 22.59
N PHE A 434 18.71 8.18 23.59
CA PHE A 434 18.94 9.60 23.37
C PHE A 434 19.99 10.16 24.33
N ALA A 435 20.65 11.21 23.88
CA ALA A 435 21.44 12.10 24.71
C ALA A 435 20.55 13.22 25.26
N TRP A 436 20.95 13.80 26.37
CA TRP A 436 20.25 14.93 26.99
C TRP A 436 21.27 15.93 27.50
N THR A 437 20.90 17.19 27.53
CA THR A 437 21.80 18.27 27.96
C THR A 437 20.96 19.40 28.55
N PRO A 438 21.20 19.84 29.80
CA PRO A 438 20.56 21.02 30.33
C PRO A 438 21.00 22.23 29.55
N LEU A 439 20.04 23.11 29.34
CA LEU A 439 20.25 24.37 28.66
C LEU A 439 20.42 25.45 29.73
N ASP A 440 21.33 26.39 29.47
CA ASP A 440 21.46 27.57 30.31
C ASP A 440 20.20 28.42 30.16
N ALA A 441 19.38 28.42 31.21
CA ALA A 441 18.15 29.20 31.31
C ALA A 441 18.41 30.66 31.78
N GLY A 442 19.64 31.15 31.74
CA GLY A 442 19.97 32.55 32.05
C GLY A 442 19.85 32.90 33.54
N GLY A 443 20.17 31.97 34.44
CA GLY A 443 20.17 32.19 35.90
C GLY A 443 18.80 32.13 36.59
N ALA A 444 17.71 31.82 35.88
CA ALA A 444 16.38 31.64 36.44
C ALA A 444 16.18 30.23 37.03
N ALA A 445 17.00 29.84 38.01
CA ALA A 445 16.86 28.54 38.69
C ALA A 445 15.59 28.45 39.55
N THR A 446 14.95 29.59 39.88
CA THR A 446 13.76 29.65 40.74
C THR A 446 12.72 30.64 40.21
N VAL A 447 11.45 30.23 40.24
CA VAL A 447 10.28 31.04 39.90
C VAL A 447 9.47 31.26 41.19
N PRO A 448 9.58 32.43 41.85
CA PRO A 448 8.82 32.72 43.07
C PRO A 448 7.31 32.66 42.85
N ALA A 449 6.55 32.43 43.93
CA ALA A 449 5.09 32.44 43.92
C ALA A 449 4.53 33.72 43.26
N GLY A 450 3.63 33.55 42.28
CA GLY A 450 2.99 34.64 41.54
C GLY A 450 3.87 35.33 40.50
N ALA A 451 5.12 34.89 40.27
CA ALA A 451 6.03 35.51 39.32
C ALA A 451 5.94 34.85 37.93
N THR A 452 6.19 35.66 36.90
CA THR A 452 6.49 35.20 35.54
C THR A 452 7.95 35.48 35.21
N ARG A 453 8.63 34.52 34.60
CA ARG A 453 10.02 34.62 34.14
C ARG A 453 10.10 34.25 32.68
N GLN A 454 10.80 35.05 31.88
CA GLN A 454 11.11 34.70 30.50
C GLN A 454 12.53 34.14 30.44
N VAL A 455 12.67 33.03 29.73
CA VAL A 455 13.91 32.29 29.54
C VAL A 455 14.11 32.11 28.04
N THR A 456 15.34 32.25 27.56
CA THR A 456 15.69 31.90 26.18
C THR A 456 16.65 30.73 26.21
N VAL A 457 16.30 29.65 25.53
CA VAL A 457 17.12 28.45 25.44
C VAL A 457 17.49 28.17 23.99
N THR A 458 18.68 27.61 23.76
CA THR A 458 19.15 27.28 22.41
C THR A 458 19.41 25.77 22.32
N PRO A 459 18.44 24.97 21.87
CA PRO A 459 18.63 23.54 21.68
C PRO A 459 19.58 23.24 20.50
N ALA A 460 20.49 22.29 20.69
CA ALA A 460 21.44 21.85 19.66
C ALA A 460 20.74 21.33 18.38
N ASP A 461 21.42 21.33 17.24
CA ASP A 461 20.89 20.94 15.91
C ASP A 461 20.26 19.54 15.83
N GLY A 462 20.74 18.60 16.64
CA GLY A 462 20.18 17.24 16.74
C GLY A 462 19.12 17.06 17.83
N ALA A 463 18.66 18.13 18.49
CA ALA A 463 17.64 18.05 19.53
C ALA A 463 16.25 17.83 18.93
N PHE A 464 15.56 16.78 19.37
CA PHE A 464 14.21 16.42 18.92
C PHE A 464 13.12 16.88 19.89
N ALA A 465 13.46 17.24 21.13
CA ALA A 465 12.51 17.75 22.12
C ALA A 465 13.20 18.62 23.19
N LEU A 466 12.40 19.42 23.88
CA LEU A 466 12.74 20.14 25.10
C LEU A 466 11.92 19.60 26.25
N TRP A 467 12.54 19.23 27.36
CA TRP A 467 11.84 19.09 28.64
C TRP A 467 11.92 20.42 29.41
N LEU A 468 10.80 20.91 29.91
CA LEU A 468 10.64 22.19 30.59
C LEU A 468 9.87 21.97 31.90
N GLY A 469 10.41 22.40 33.04
CA GLY A 469 9.69 22.24 34.31
C GLY A 469 10.55 22.32 35.56
N ASP A 470 9.96 21.92 36.69
CA ASP A 470 10.63 21.81 37.98
C ASP A 470 11.25 20.43 38.17
N GLY A 471 12.59 20.33 38.07
CA GLY A 471 13.30 19.04 38.10
C GLY A 471 13.63 18.52 39.50
N ASP A 472 13.29 19.27 40.55
CA ASP A 472 13.68 18.93 41.93
C ASP A 472 12.52 18.99 42.94
N LEU A 473 11.42 19.64 42.60
CA LEU A 473 10.31 19.91 43.52
C LEU A 473 8.93 19.47 43.01
N GLY A 474 8.79 19.01 41.76
CA GLY A 474 7.48 18.64 41.20
C GLY A 474 7.39 17.18 40.76
N ASP A 475 6.37 16.49 41.23
CA ASP A 475 6.00 15.14 40.76
C ASP A 475 5.40 15.19 39.33
N GLN A 476 4.71 16.28 39.00
CA GLN A 476 4.04 16.50 37.70
C GLN A 476 4.28 17.91 37.12
N ALA A 477 5.23 18.67 37.69
CA ALA A 477 5.54 20.04 37.27
C ALA A 477 6.49 20.12 36.06
N GLY A 478 6.43 19.16 35.15
CA GLY A 478 7.27 19.09 33.95
C GLY A 478 6.51 18.70 32.70
N VAL A 479 6.96 19.21 31.55
CA VAL A 479 6.35 18.96 30.24
C VAL A 479 7.44 18.79 29.18
N SER A 480 7.20 17.95 28.18
CA SER A 480 8.01 17.93 26.97
C SER A 480 7.35 18.72 25.84
N VAL A 481 8.18 19.39 25.05
CA VAL A 481 7.82 20.10 23.83
C VAL A 481 8.65 19.52 22.70
N GLU A 482 8.01 18.85 21.76
CA GLU A 482 8.65 18.28 20.58
C GLU A 482 9.17 19.41 19.68
N LEU A 483 10.41 19.24 19.22
CA LEU A 483 11.02 20.13 18.24
C LEU A 483 10.89 19.48 16.86
N ASP A 484 9.86 19.87 16.12
CA ASP A 484 9.72 19.43 14.73
C ASP A 484 10.85 20.04 13.89
N ARG A 485 11.77 19.16 13.52
CA ARG A 485 12.87 19.42 12.57
C ARG A 485 12.78 18.50 11.35
N GLY A 486 11.73 17.68 11.29
CA GLY A 486 11.49 16.76 10.21
C GLY A 486 10.99 17.49 8.95
N PRO A 487 10.63 16.75 7.90
CA PRO A 487 9.91 17.33 6.78
C PRO A 487 8.55 17.88 7.27
N LYS A 488 8.12 19.02 6.73
CA LYS A 488 6.85 19.65 7.11
C LYS A 488 5.69 18.74 6.69
N VAL A 489 4.90 18.28 7.65
CA VAL A 489 3.69 17.47 7.42
C VAL A 489 2.46 18.33 7.63
N GLN A 490 1.55 18.36 6.67
CA GLN A 490 0.31 19.12 6.76
C GLN A 490 -0.84 18.37 6.11
N SER A 491 -2.03 18.49 6.69
CA SER A 491 -3.26 17.86 6.19
C SER A 491 -4.33 18.90 5.88
N ILE A 492 -5.20 18.58 4.94
CA ILE A 492 -6.41 19.36 4.64
C ILE A 492 -7.60 18.42 4.41
N PRO A 493 -8.77 18.69 5.03
CA PRO A 493 -10.00 18.00 4.68
C PRO A 493 -10.40 18.27 3.23
N VAL A 494 -10.68 17.22 2.46
CA VAL A 494 -11.11 17.34 1.05
C VAL A 494 -12.63 17.26 0.88
N GLY A 495 -13.36 17.14 1.99
CA GLY A 495 -14.82 17.14 2.05
C GLY A 495 -15.33 16.77 3.45
N PRO A 496 -16.66 16.58 3.62
CA PRO A 496 -17.19 15.97 4.83
C PRO A 496 -16.72 14.51 4.96
N ALA A 497 -16.84 13.93 6.16
CA ALA A 497 -16.34 12.57 6.45
C ALA A 497 -16.85 11.47 5.49
N PHE A 498 -18.07 11.61 4.94
CA PHE A 498 -18.65 10.67 3.98
C PHE A 498 -18.24 10.92 2.52
N SER A 499 -17.32 11.87 2.25
CA SER A 499 -16.86 12.15 0.88
C SER A 499 -16.03 11.03 0.27
N LEU A 500 -15.39 10.20 1.11
CA LEU A 500 -14.55 9.05 0.74
C LEU A 500 -13.56 9.41 -0.38
N PRO A 501 -12.55 10.25 -0.10
CA PRO A 501 -11.47 10.45 -1.04
C PRO A 501 -10.73 9.13 -1.26
N VAL A 502 -10.43 8.77 -2.51
CA VAL A 502 -9.80 7.47 -2.82
C VAL A 502 -8.42 7.68 -3.43
N HIS A 503 -8.33 8.20 -4.65
CA HIS A 503 -7.05 8.37 -5.37
C HIS A 503 -6.76 9.83 -5.70
N GLY A 504 -5.47 10.15 -5.88
CA GLY A 504 -5.03 11.48 -6.27
C GLY A 504 -3.87 11.50 -7.27
N ALA A 505 -3.78 12.59 -8.04
CA ALA A 505 -2.68 12.84 -8.97
C ALA A 505 -2.38 14.33 -9.12
N SER A 506 -1.11 14.69 -9.32
CA SER A 506 -0.68 16.08 -9.58
C SER A 506 -0.68 16.42 -11.07
N ASP A 507 -1.23 17.58 -11.44
CA ASP A 507 -1.13 18.11 -12.81
C ASP A 507 0.16 18.91 -13.05
N ALA A 508 0.34 19.39 -14.29
CA ALA A 508 1.52 20.13 -14.70
C ALA A 508 1.66 21.51 -14.04
N ASP A 509 0.55 22.08 -13.54
CA ASP A 509 0.51 23.36 -12.85
C ASP A 509 0.70 23.21 -11.33
N GLY A 510 0.85 21.97 -10.85
CA GLY A 510 1.02 21.63 -9.44
C GLY A 510 -0.30 21.54 -8.66
N ASN A 511 -1.46 21.52 -9.33
CA ASN A 511 -2.72 21.22 -8.65
C ASN A 511 -2.83 19.71 -8.41
N ILE A 512 -3.51 19.35 -7.31
CA ILE A 512 -3.81 17.97 -6.96
C ILE A 512 -5.27 17.68 -7.31
N TRP A 513 -5.50 16.63 -8.08
CA TRP A 513 -6.83 16.14 -8.42
C TRP A 513 -7.15 14.91 -7.58
N VAL A 514 -8.31 14.88 -6.93
CA VAL A 514 -8.72 13.81 -6.01
C VAL A 514 -10.11 13.31 -6.39
N SER A 515 -10.31 12.00 -6.44
CA SER A 515 -11.62 11.38 -6.59
C SER A 515 -12.36 11.33 -5.26
N LEU A 516 -13.66 11.67 -5.25
CA LEU A 516 -14.51 11.66 -4.06
C LEU A 516 -15.65 10.65 -4.26
N ALA A 517 -15.35 9.36 -4.01
CA ALA A 517 -16.23 8.25 -4.33
C ALA A 517 -17.60 8.39 -3.64
N GLY A 518 -17.60 8.81 -2.38
CA GLY A 518 -18.79 8.88 -1.52
C GLY A 518 -19.80 9.97 -1.89
N THR A 519 -19.45 10.87 -2.82
CA THR A 519 -20.32 11.97 -3.24
C THR A 519 -20.43 12.15 -4.75
N ASP A 520 -19.95 11.19 -5.56
CA ASP A 520 -19.87 11.30 -7.03
C ASP A 520 -19.31 12.67 -7.47
N LYS A 521 -18.17 13.05 -6.90
CA LYS A 521 -17.48 14.32 -7.15
C LYS A 521 -16.00 14.12 -7.44
N ILE A 522 -15.39 15.17 -7.94
CA ILE A 522 -13.94 15.32 -8.12
C ILE A 522 -13.51 16.60 -7.41
N ALA A 523 -12.37 16.60 -6.73
CA ALA A 523 -11.76 17.81 -6.21
C ALA A 523 -10.51 18.20 -7.01
N ARG A 524 -10.32 19.50 -7.22
CA ARG A 524 -9.02 20.11 -7.58
C ARG A 524 -8.56 20.98 -6.41
N ILE A 525 -7.38 20.68 -5.90
CA ILE A 525 -6.72 21.42 -4.84
C ILE A 525 -5.56 22.19 -5.46
N THR A 526 -5.56 23.52 -5.35
CA THR A 526 -4.38 24.34 -5.65
C THR A 526 -3.62 24.56 -4.34
N PRO A 527 -2.50 23.87 -4.14
CA PRO A 527 -1.86 23.81 -2.83
C PRO A 527 -1.14 25.12 -2.48
N ALA A 528 -1.48 25.69 -1.33
CA ALA A 528 -0.74 26.80 -0.73
C ALA A 528 0.48 26.28 0.08
N GLU A 529 1.38 27.18 0.46
CA GLU A 529 2.50 26.82 1.35
C GLU A 529 1.99 26.30 2.70
N ASP A 530 1.00 26.99 3.28
CA ASP A 530 0.20 26.48 4.37
C ASP A 530 -0.97 25.69 3.82
N LEU A 531 -0.93 24.35 3.95
CA LEU A 531 -1.88 23.49 3.25
C LEU A 531 -3.36 23.80 3.61
N PRO A 532 -3.74 24.09 4.88
CA PRO A 532 -5.12 24.48 5.22
C PRO A 532 -5.64 25.74 4.51
N SER A 533 -4.77 26.62 4.02
CA SER A 533 -5.18 27.80 3.25
C SER A 533 -5.29 27.53 1.74
N SER A 534 -5.20 26.27 1.31
CA SER A 534 -5.28 25.89 -0.09
C SER A 534 -6.67 26.14 -0.67
N LYS A 535 -6.72 26.43 -1.97
CA LYS A 535 -7.99 26.55 -2.69
C LYS A 535 -8.48 25.15 -3.06
N ILE A 536 -9.71 24.81 -2.68
CA ILE A 536 -10.39 23.58 -3.09
C ILE A 536 -11.56 23.95 -3.99
N GLU A 537 -11.61 23.34 -5.17
CA GLU A 537 -12.74 23.38 -6.09
C GLU A 537 -13.29 21.96 -6.25
N THR A 538 -14.60 21.81 -6.33
CA THR A 538 -15.26 20.51 -6.51
C THR A 538 -16.13 20.51 -7.76
N PHE A 539 -16.09 19.41 -8.52
CA PHE A 539 -16.83 19.24 -9.77
C PHE A 539 -17.75 18.04 -9.66
N LEU A 540 -18.97 18.18 -10.18
CA LEU A 540 -19.99 17.15 -10.13
C LEU A 540 -19.75 16.12 -11.23
N VAL A 541 -19.91 14.83 -10.93
CA VAL A 541 -20.03 13.81 -11.96
C VAL A 541 -21.44 13.92 -12.58
N PRO A 542 -21.58 14.07 -13.91
CA PRO A 542 -22.88 14.19 -14.57
C PRO A 542 -23.84 13.04 -14.20
N GLY A 543 -24.93 13.37 -13.51
CA GLY A 543 -25.95 12.40 -13.06
C GLY A 543 -25.62 11.67 -11.74
N GLY A 544 -24.57 12.07 -11.03
CA GLY A 544 -24.15 11.45 -9.76
C GLY A 544 -25.03 11.82 -8.56
N GLU A 545 -24.95 11.01 -7.49
CA GLU A 545 -25.62 11.25 -6.22
C GLU A 545 -24.66 11.91 -5.23
N THR A 546 -25.10 13.01 -4.62
CA THR A 546 -24.26 13.87 -3.75
C THR A 546 -24.79 13.95 -2.32
N ARG A 547 -25.93 13.30 -2.05
CA ARG A 547 -26.60 13.34 -0.75
C ARG A 547 -25.97 12.35 0.23
N PRO A 548 -25.75 12.76 1.49
CA PRO A 548 -25.29 11.85 2.53
C PRO A 548 -26.26 10.68 2.74
N GLY A 549 -25.72 9.47 2.92
CA GLY A 549 -26.48 8.27 3.26
C GLY A 549 -27.21 7.59 2.11
N MET A 550 -27.10 8.11 0.88
CA MET A 550 -27.55 7.43 -0.33
C MET A 550 -26.38 6.65 -0.96
N PRO A 551 -26.62 5.45 -1.53
CA PRO A 551 -25.61 4.76 -2.32
C PRO A 551 -25.12 5.63 -3.49
N THR A 552 -23.83 5.61 -3.75
CA THR A 552 -23.20 6.32 -4.86
C THR A 552 -23.64 5.72 -6.19
N THR A 553 -23.70 6.54 -7.24
CA THR A 553 -24.10 6.09 -8.57
C THR A 553 -22.91 5.66 -9.42
N PHE A 554 -21.80 6.39 -9.32
CA PHE A 554 -20.63 6.19 -10.17
C PHE A 554 -19.38 5.76 -9.41
N GLY A 555 -19.21 6.27 -8.18
CA GLY A 555 -18.09 6.02 -7.28
C GLY A 555 -16.72 6.27 -7.91
N PRO A 556 -16.36 7.50 -8.28
CA PRO A 556 -15.07 7.78 -8.90
C PRO A 556 -13.90 7.25 -8.06
N ALA A 557 -12.98 6.50 -8.68
CA ALA A 557 -11.86 5.82 -8.02
C ALA A 557 -10.50 6.28 -8.57
N ASP A 558 -9.73 5.46 -9.29
CA ASP A 558 -8.37 5.76 -9.78
C ASP A 558 -8.32 7.07 -10.58
N VAL A 559 -7.20 7.81 -10.49
CA VAL A 559 -7.01 9.12 -11.14
C VAL A 559 -5.70 9.14 -11.91
N VAL A 560 -5.76 9.41 -13.22
CA VAL A 560 -4.59 9.57 -14.08
C VAL A 560 -4.73 10.81 -14.95
N ILE A 561 -3.62 11.55 -15.12
CA ILE A 561 -3.57 12.74 -15.97
C ILE A 561 -2.73 12.45 -17.21
N ASP A 562 -3.31 12.66 -18.39
CA ASP A 562 -2.61 12.37 -19.65
C ASP A 562 -1.66 13.50 -20.09
N GLY A 563 -0.94 13.26 -21.19
CA GLY A 563 0.05 14.22 -21.71
C GLY A 563 -0.52 15.55 -22.21
N ARG A 564 -1.85 15.70 -22.26
CA ARG A 564 -2.54 16.94 -22.59
C ARG A 564 -3.08 17.65 -21.34
N GLY A 565 -2.88 17.09 -20.15
CA GLY A 565 -3.46 17.57 -18.91
C GLY A 565 -4.91 17.16 -18.70
N ILE A 566 -5.46 16.23 -19.50
CA ILE A 566 -6.83 15.74 -19.28
C ILE A 566 -6.82 14.75 -18.12
N VAL A 567 -7.77 14.92 -17.20
CA VAL A 567 -7.94 14.08 -16.01
C VAL A 567 -8.88 12.93 -16.35
N TRP A 568 -8.44 11.70 -16.09
CA TRP A 568 -9.18 10.47 -16.34
C TRP A 568 -9.42 9.74 -15.03
N MET A 569 -10.63 9.21 -14.84
CA MET A 569 -10.95 8.40 -13.67
C MET A 569 -11.76 7.16 -14.01
N THR A 570 -11.61 6.10 -13.24
CA THR A 570 -12.52 4.95 -13.30
C THR A 570 -13.80 5.24 -12.52
N LEU A 571 -14.92 4.65 -12.97
CA LEU A 571 -16.21 4.68 -12.28
C LEU A 571 -16.65 3.21 -12.06
N PRO A 572 -16.16 2.54 -11.01
CA PRO A 572 -16.40 1.12 -10.75
C PRO A 572 -17.89 0.79 -10.59
N GLU A 573 -18.68 1.63 -9.92
CA GLU A 573 -20.11 1.43 -9.70
C GLU A 573 -20.91 1.77 -10.97
N GLY A 574 -20.51 2.85 -11.65
CA GLY A 574 -21.21 3.39 -12.81
C GLY A 574 -20.86 2.73 -14.15
N ASN A 575 -19.94 1.77 -14.17
CA ASN A 575 -19.44 1.09 -15.38
C ASN A 575 -18.97 2.07 -16.47
N GLY A 576 -18.12 3.01 -16.09
CA GLY A 576 -17.70 4.10 -16.96
C GLY A 576 -16.25 4.52 -16.76
N ILE A 577 -15.77 5.33 -17.70
CA ILE A 577 -14.54 6.11 -17.54
C ILE A 577 -14.93 7.58 -17.58
N LEU A 578 -14.51 8.33 -16.58
CA LEU A 578 -14.68 9.76 -16.50
C LEU A 578 -13.53 10.47 -17.20
N ARG A 579 -13.85 11.57 -17.89
CA ARG A 579 -12.90 12.51 -18.48
C ARG A 579 -13.24 13.92 -18.02
N ALA A 580 -12.32 14.62 -17.37
CA ALA A 580 -12.44 16.03 -17.02
C ALA A 580 -11.38 16.87 -17.74
N ASP A 581 -11.81 17.98 -18.33
CA ASP A 581 -10.95 18.95 -19.03
C ASP A 581 -10.67 20.15 -18.13
N PRO A 582 -9.47 20.28 -17.54
CA PRO A 582 -9.15 21.36 -16.60
C PRO A 582 -9.40 22.78 -17.12
N ALA A 583 -9.36 22.99 -18.44
CA ALA A 583 -9.61 24.29 -19.04
C ALA A 583 -11.10 24.66 -19.05
N ARG A 584 -11.99 23.67 -18.92
CA ARG A 584 -13.44 23.83 -19.04
C ARG A 584 -14.19 23.68 -17.72
N VAL A 585 -13.60 23.03 -16.72
CA VAL A 585 -14.27 22.83 -15.44
C VAL A 585 -14.63 24.14 -14.74
N ARG A 586 -15.73 24.11 -14.01
CA ARG A 586 -16.23 25.20 -13.17
C ARG A 586 -16.65 24.65 -11.82
N ASP A 587 -16.18 25.29 -10.77
CA ASP A 587 -16.46 24.87 -9.39
C ASP A 587 -17.98 24.79 -9.14
N GLY A 588 -18.39 23.70 -8.50
CA GLY A 588 -19.79 23.38 -8.18
C GLY A 588 -20.64 22.87 -9.34
N THR A 589 -20.10 22.66 -10.55
CA THR A 589 -20.86 22.19 -11.72
C THR A 589 -20.26 20.92 -12.34
N ASP A 590 -20.96 20.34 -13.31
CA ASP A 590 -20.49 19.23 -14.15
C ASP A 590 -19.88 19.70 -15.49
N GLU A 591 -19.70 21.01 -15.68
CA GLU A 591 -19.12 21.57 -16.90
C GLU A 591 -17.70 21.03 -17.11
N GLY A 592 -17.36 20.63 -18.35
CA GLY A 592 -16.04 20.10 -18.66
C GLY A 592 -15.80 18.66 -18.17
N VAL A 593 -16.76 18.06 -17.46
CA VAL A 593 -16.75 16.66 -17.03
C VAL A 593 -17.60 15.83 -17.99
N THR A 594 -17.13 14.65 -18.37
CA THR A 594 -17.84 13.74 -19.28
C THR A 594 -17.69 12.31 -18.81
N VAL A 595 -18.81 11.60 -18.69
CA VAL A 595 -18.82 10.16 -18.42
C VAL A 595 -18.89 9.40 -19.74
N ILE A 596 -17.94 8.49 -19.95
CA ILE A 596 -17.88 7.61 -21.11
C ILE A 596 -18.38 6.23 -20.68
N PRO A 597 -19.64 5.85 -21.00
CA PRO A 597 -20.19 4.57 -20.57
C PRO A 597 -19.53 3.41 -21.31
N LEU A 598 -19.08 2.41 -20.55
CA LEU A 598 -18.56 1.16 -21.08
C LEU A 598 -19.71 0.23 -21.47
N LYS A 599 -19.44 -0.79 -22.30
CA LYS A 599 -20.44 -1.83 -22.54
C LYS A 599 -20.79 -2.51 -21.22
N GLY A 600 -22.09 -2.68 -20.99
CA GLY A 600 -22.61 -3.34 -19.79
C GLY A 600 -22.08 -4.77 -19.61
N CYS A 601 -22.10 -5.24 -18.38
CA CYS A 601 -21.84 -6.63 -18.07
C CYS A 601 -22.92 -7.56 -18.68
N ASP A 602 -22.49 -8.73 -19.15
CA ASP A 602 -23.35 -9.82 -19.62
C ASP A 602 -23.35 -11.00 -18.63
N GLU A 603 -23.95 -12.13 -18.99
CA GLU A 603 -23.99 -13.35 -18.17
C GLU A 603 -22.63 -13.97 -17.83
N THR A 604 -21.53 -13.44 -18.39
CA THR A 604 -20.16 -13.93 -18.14
C THR A 604 -19.46 -13.26 -16.97
N CYS A 605 -19.93 -12.11 -16.48
CA CYS A 605 -19.30 -11.49 -15.30
C CYS A 605 -19.76 -12.14 -14.00
N ARG A 606 -18.99 -11.87 -12.95
CA ARG A 606 -19.33 -12.22 -11.57
C ARG A 606 -20.51 -11.34 -11.11
N PRO A 607 -21.60 -11.93 -10.59
CA PRO A 607 -22.75 -11.16 -10.14
C PRO A 607 -22.37 -10.41 -8.86
N PRO A 608 -22.69 -9.11 -8.72
CA PRO A 608 -22.47 -8.39 -7.47
C PRO A 608 -23.25 -9.01 -6.32
N VAL A 609 -22.74 -8.88 -5.10
CA VAL A 609 -23.40 -9.38 -3.89
C VAL A 609 -24.34 -8.30 -3.35
N GLY A 610 -25.64 -8.59 -3.33
CA GLY A 610 -26.69 -7.69 -2.85
C GLY A 610 -27.65 -7.21 -3.95
N PRO A 611 -28.73 -6.47 -3.58
CA PRO A 611 -29.66 -5.89 -4.54
C PRO A 611 -28.97 -4.79 -5.35
N VAL A 612 -28.84 -4.98 -6.67
CA VAL A 612 -28.23 -3.99 -7.57
C VAL A 612 -29.28 -3.41 -8.51
N THR A 613 -29.46 -2.09 -8.41
CA THR A 613 -30.24 -1.26 -9.33
C THR A 613 -29.54 0.09 -9.46
N PRO A 614 -29.35 0.62 -10.69
CA PRO A 614 -29.90 0.18 -11.97
C PRO A 614 -28.96 -0.70 -12.83
N ALA A 615 -29.53 -1.25 -13.90
CA ALA A 615 -28.83 -1.98 -14.96
C ALA A 615 -28.32 -1.03 -16.08
N PRO A 616 -27.26 -1.39 -16.81
CA PRO A 616 -26.56 -2.67 -16.80
C PRO A 616 -25.64 -2.85 -15.58
N LEU A 617 -25.46 -4.11 -15.17
CA LEU A 617 -24.49 -4.48 -14.14
C LEU A 617 -23.09 -3.97 -14.53
N SER A 618 -22.35 -3.47 -13.55
CA SER A 618 -21.00 -2.98 -13.78
C SER A 618 -19.99 -4.10 -13.94
N ARG A 619 -19.05 -3.90 -14.88
CA ARG A 619 -17.84 -4.71 -15.02
C ARG A 619 -16.76 -4.34 -13.99
N ALA A 620 -17.01 -3.32 -13.18
CA ALA A 620 -16.12 -2.76 -12.17
C ALA A 620 -14.75 -2.37 -12.76
N PRO A 621 -14.69 -1.34 -13.64
CA PRO A 621 -13.42 -0.75 -14.02
C PRO A 621 -12.73 -0.19 -12.77
N SER A 622 -11.53 -0.66 -12.39
CA SER A 622 -10.87 -0.25 -11.13
C SER A 622 -9.68 0.68 -11.32
N HIS A 623 -8.57 0.23 -11.93
CA HIS A 623 -7.41 1.10 -12.24
C HIS A 623 -7.25 1.28 -13.75
N LEU A 624 -6.63 2.40 -14.16
CA LEU A 624 -6.43 2.74 -15.57
C LEU A 624 -5.04 3.30 -15.89
N ARG A 625 -4.62 3.20 -17.15
CA ARG A 625 -3.44 3.89 -17.71
C ARG A 625 -3.77 4.49 -19.06
N VAL A 626 -3.28 5.70 -19.31
CA VAL A 626 -3.59 6.49 -20.52
C VAL A 626 -2.32 6.92 -21.23
N TYR A 627 -2.32 6.84 -22.56
CA TYR A 627 -1.38 7.55 -23.41
C TYR A 627 -2.08 8.09 -24.66
N ASN A 628 -1.50 9.12 -25.28
CA ASN A 628 -2.09 9.78 -26.44
C ASN A 628 -1.34 9.47 -27.74
N ASP A 629 -2.05 9.48 -28.87
CA ASP A 629 -1.44 9.51 -30.20
C ASP A 629 -1.11 10.95 -30.67
N GLU A 630 -0.48 11.11 -31.84
CA GLU A 630 -0.15 12.43 -32.39
C GLU A 630 -1.40 13.31 -32.66
N ALA A 631 -2.55 12.70 -32.93
CA ALA A 631 -3.81 13.41 -33.12
C ALA A 631 -4.45 13.82 -31.78
N GLY A 632 -3.92 13.32 -30.66
CA GLY A 632 -4.41 13.57 -29.33
C GLY A 632 -5.54 12.65 -28.89
N ASN A 633 -5.82 11.57 -29.62
CA ASN A 633 -6.75 10.54 -29.15
C ASN A 633 -6.09 9.79 -28.00
N ALA A 634 -6.86 9.49 -26.96
CA ALA A 634 -6.41 8.71 -25.82
C ALA A 634 -6.63 7.22 -26.07
N THR A 635 -5.62 6.42 -25.75
CA THR A 635 -5.74 4.97 -25.57
C THR A 635 -5.70 4.69 -24.07
N VAL A 636 -6.76 4.07 -23.55
CA VAL A 636 -6.99 3.84 -22.12
C VAL A 636 -7.06 2.33 -21.88
N PHE A 637 -6.08 1.80 -21.17
CA PHE A 637 -6.11 0.45 -20.62
C PHE A 637 -6.68 0.50 -19.21
N TYR A 638 -7.49 -0.48 -18.83
CA TYR A 638 -8.07 -0.56 -17.49
C TYR A 638 -8.36 -2.01 -17.10
N THR A 639 -8.40 -2.27 -15.81
CA THR A 639 -8.79 -3.57 -15.24
C THR A 639 -10.31 -3.63 -15.08
N GLU A 640 -10.94 -4.75 -15.42
CA GLU A 640 -12.37 -5.00 -15.21
C GLU A 640 -12.55 -6.12 -14.17
N GLY A 641 -12.71 -5.74 -12.90
CA GLY A 641 -12.77 -6.67 -11.77
C GLY A 641 -13.85 -7.74 -11.97
N ASN A 642 -15.11 -7.34 -12.16
CA ASN A 642 -16.22 -8.30 -12.28
C ASN A 642 -16.18 -9.12 -13.58
N ALA A 643 -15.57 -8.60 -14.64
CA ALA A 643 -15.50 -9.27 -15.94
C ALA A 643 -14.29 -10.22 -16.08
N ASP A 644 -13.34 -10.17 -15.13
CA ASP A 644 -12.08 -10.90 -15.17
C ASP A 644 -11.35 -10.69 -16.51
N ALA A 645 -11.16 -9.42 -16.87
CA ALA A 645 -10.60 -9.02 -18.15
C ALA A 645 -9.82 -7.71 -18.04
N ILE A 646 -8.99 -7.46 -19.05
CA ILE A 646 -8.36 -6.16 -19.26
C ILE A 646 -9.12 -5.43 -20.37
N GLY A 647 -9.68 -4.28 -20.05
CA GLY A 647 -10.38 -3.41 -20.98
C GLY A 647 -9.43 -2.51 -21.76
N LEU A 648 -9.83 -2.16 -22.97
CA LEU A 648 -9.15 -1.20 -23.83
C LEU A 648 -10.15 -0.30 -24.53
N LEU A 649 -9.98 1.00 -24.34
CA LEU A 649 -10.83 2.05 -24.89
C LEU A 649 -9.99 3.04 -25.71
N ARG A 650 -10.50 3.45 -26.86
CA ARG A 650 -9.99 4.62 -27.59
C ARG A 650 -10.99 5.75 -27.56
N VAL A 651 -10.53 6.94 -27.23
CA VAL A 651 -11.34 8.15 -27.11
C VAL A 651 -10.72 9.26 -27.95
N SER A 652 -11.54 10.03 -28.66
CA SER A 652 -11.07 11.20 -29.41
C SER A 652 -10.55 12.28 -28.47
N ALA A 653 -9.78 13.23 -29.01
CA ALA A 653 -9.31 14.38 -28.24
C ALA A 653 -10.45 15.16 -27.56
N GLU A 654 -11.63 15.18 -28.20
CA GLU A 654 -12.86 15.84 -27.74
C GLU A 654 -13.71 14.99 -26.77
N GLY A 655 -13.27 13.76 -26.45
CA GLY A 655 -13.97 12.89 -25.50
C GLY A 655 -14.97 11.90 -26.11
N THR A 656 -14.99 11.71 -27.44
CA THR A 656 -15.91 10.76 -28.08
C THR A 656 -15.32 9.36 -28.11
N ARG A 657 -16.05 8.33 -27.68
CA ARG A 657 -15.62 6.92 -27.80
C ARG A 657 -15.47 6.54 -29.28
N LEU A 658 -14.26 6.11 -29.67
CA LEU A 658 -13.92 5.68 -31.02
C LEU A 658 -13.90 4.14 -31.16
N ALA A 659 -13.35 3.44 -30.17
CA ALA A 659 -13.27 1.98 -30.17
C ALA A 659 -13.25 1.43 -28.74
N GLU A 660 -13.72 0.19 -28.56
CA GLU A 660 -13.72 -0.51 -27.27
C GLU A 660 -13.59 -2.01 -27.51
N THR A 661 -12.63 -2.64 -26.84
CA THR A 661 -12.44 -4.09 -26.78
C THR A 661 -12.02 -4.52 -25.37
N ARG A 662 -11.94 -5.83 -25.14
CA ARG A 662 -11.43 -6.41 -23.90
C ARG A 662 -10.66 -7.69 -24.17
N PHE A 663 -9.75 -8.03 -23.27
CA PHE A 663 -8.90 -9.20 -23.35
C PHE A 663 -9.19 -10.14 -22.17
N PRO A 664 -9.70 -11.36 -22.43
CA PRO A 664 -9.75 -12.38 -21.40
C PRO A 664 -8.33 -12.70 -20.90
N CYS A 665 -8.12 -12.64 -19.59
CA CYS A 665 -6.80 -12.81 -18.97
C CYS A 665 -6.56 -14.21 -18.38
N ASP A 666 -7.59 -15.06 -18.21
CA ASP A 666 -7.49 -16.26 -17.34
C ASP A 666 -7.09 -15.93 -15.90
N CYS A 667 -7.52 -14.76 -15.44
CA CYS A 667 -7.37 -14.24 -14.09
C CYS A 667 -8.74 -14.13 -13.41
N ILE A 668 -8.76 -13.70 -12.14
CA ILE A 668 -9.95 -13.44 -11.34
C ILE A 668 -9.66 -12.16 -10.55
N ALA A 669 -10.56 -11.19 -10.66
CA ALA A 669 -10.41 -9.86 -10.03
C ALA A 669 -9.06 -9.20 -10.33
N PRO A 670 -8.76 -8.87 -11.60
CA PRO A 670 -7.61 -8.01 -11.86
C PRO A 670 -7.87 -6.61 -11.29
N GLU A 671 -6.85 -5.98 -10.72
CA GLU A 671 -6.99 -4.67 -10.07
C GLU A 671 -5.90 -3.69 -10.47
N GLY A 672 -4.69 -3.80 -9.92
CA GLY A 672 -3.57 -2.94 -10.28
C GLY A 672 -3.18 -3.13 -11.75
N ILE A 673 -2.76 -2.05 -12.41
CA ILE A 673 -2.35 -2.07 -13.81
C ILE A 673 -1.21 -1.09 -14.08
N VAL A 674 -0.21 -1.52 -14.85
CA VAL A 674 0.87 -0.66 -15.32
C VAL A 674 1.33 -1.08 -16.72
N LEU A 675 1.82 -0.13 -17.50
CA LEU A 675 2.30 -0.37 -18.87
C LEU A 675 3.83 -0.32 -18.89
N ASP A 676 4.46 -1.37 -19.44
CA ASP A 676 5.90 -1.36 -19.65
C ASP A 676 6.29 -0.51 -20.88
N GLY A 677 7.60 -0.33 -21.07
CA GLY A 677 8.09 0.55 -22.12
C GLY A 677 7.81 0.08 -23.55
N ASP A 678 7.51 -1.20 -23.74
CA ASP A 678 7.06 -1.80 -25.00
C ASP A 678 5.52 -1.80 -25.12
N GLY A 679 4.81 -1.16 -24.18
CA GLY A 679 3.35 -1.05 -24.12
C GLY A 679 2.64 -2.36 -23.79
N GLN A 680 3.33 -3.31 -23.16
CA GLN A 680 2.71 -4.53 -22.64
C GLN A 680 2.11 -4.25 -21.26
N VAL A 681 1.01 -4.95 -20.95
CA VAL A 681 0.20 -4.65 -19.76
C VAL A 681 0.56 -5.61 -18.64
N TRP A 682 0.99 -5.08 -17.50
CA TRP A 682 1.16 -5.83 -16.26
C TRP A 682 -0.01 -5.55 -15.33
N PHE A 683 -0.50 -6.57 -14.64
CA PHE A 683 -1.64 -6.44 -13.72
C PHE A 683 -1.56 -7.45 -12.56
N THR A 684 -2.16 -7.10 -11.42
CA THR A 684 -2.33 -8.03 -10.30
C THR A 684 -3.55 -8.92 -10.50
N GLU A 685 -3.52 -10.13 -9.93
CA GLU A 685 -4.65 -11.06 -9.93
C GLU A 685 -5.00 -11.44 -8.49
N ILE A 686 -5.92 -10.70 -7.88
CA ILE A 686 -6.20 -10.80 -6.43
C ILE A 686 -6.47 -12.24 -6.01
N PHE A 687 -7.45 -12.90 -6.63
CA PHE A 687 -7.88 -14.23 -6.13
C PHE A 687 -7.12 -15.41 -6.73
N ASN A 688 -6.30 -15.18 -7.76
CA ASN A 688 -5.40 -16.21 -8.29
C ASN A 688 -4.03 -16.20 -7.61
N ASN A 689 -3.70 -15.14 -6.87
CA ASN A 689 -2.40 -14.94 -6.24
C ASN A 689 -1.24 -14.94 -7.26
N ARG A 690 -1.39 -14.13 -8.31
CA ARG A 690 -0.44 -14.05 -9.42
C ARG A 690 -0.29 -12.62 -9.91
N ILE A 691 0.81 -12.38 -10.62
CA ILE A 691 0.98 -11.23 -11.49
C ILE A 691 0.78 -11.68 -12.95
N GLY A 692 -0.09 -10.98 -13.67
CA GLY A 692 -0.33 -11.21 -15.08
C GLY A 692 0.46 -10.25 -15.97
N ARG A 693 0.93 -10.74 -17.11
CA ARG A 693 1.50 -9.92 -18.19
C ARG A 693 0.79 -10.23 -19.50
N LEU A 694 -0.05 -9.31 -19.94
CA LEU A 694 -0.77 -9.37 -21.21
C LEU A 694 0.08 -8.78 -22.33
N ARG A 695 0.38 -9.60 -23.33
CA ARG A 695 1.02 -9.16 -24.58
C ARG A 695 0.01 -8.69 -25.61
N VAL A 696 0.14 -7.45 -26.05
CA VAL A 696 -0.76 -6.80 -27.02
C VAL A 696 -0.02 -6.48 -28.31
N ASP A 697 -0.63 -6.82 -29.46
CA ASP A 697 -0.16 -6.34 -30.76
C ASP A 697 -0.61 -4.89 -30.97
N LEU A 698 0.29 -3.96 -30.65
CA LEU A 698 0.03 -2.52 -30.73
C LEU A 698 -0.10 -1.99 -32.16
N THR A 699 0.16 -2.79 -33.20
CA THR A 699 -0.10 -2.40 -34.60
C THR A 699 -1.57 -2.54 -34.99
N ARG A 700 -2.35 -3.23 -34.17
CA ARG A 700 -3.77 -3.56 -34.35
C ARG A 700 -4.44 -3.86 -33.01
N PRO A 701 -4.38 -2.93 -32.03
CA PRO A 701 -4.72 -3.23 -30.64
C PRO A 701 -6.21 -3.53 -30.41
N PHE A 702 -7.09 -3.21 -31.36
CA PHE A 702 -8.53 -3.47 -31.28
C PHE A 702 -8.99 -4.76 -32.02
N ASP A 703 -8.07 -5.51 -32.64
CA ASP A 703 -8.35 -6.79 -33.31
C ASP A 703 -8.18 -7.97 -32.33
N ALA A 704 -9.26 -8.54 -31.76
CA ALA A 704 -9.16 -9.74 -30.89
C ALA A 704 -9.39 -11.06 -31.68
N PRO A 705 -8.53 -12.11 -31.55
CA PRO A 705 -8.69 -13.05 -30.41
C PRO A 705 -7.42 -13.86 -30.02
N ALA A 706 -6.20 -13.35 -30.20
CA ALA A 706 -4.98 -14.06 -29.76
C ALA A 706 -4.13 -13.15 -28.87
N VAL A 707 -4.39 -13.22 -27.57
CA VAL A 707 -3.54 -12.64 -26.54
C VAL A 707 -2.68 -13.73 -25.92
N ASP A 708 -1.42 -13.40 -25.69
CA ASP A 708 -0.50 -14.22 -24.89
C ASP A 708 -0.45 -13.58 -23.51
N VAL A 709 -0.91 -14.30 -22.50
CA VAL A 709 -0.88 -13.85 -21.12
C VAL A 709 0.10 -14.76 -20.38
N GLU A 710 1.13 -14.17 -19.82
CA GLU A 710 2.06 -14.85 -18.92
C GLU A 710 1.59 -14.63 -17.49
N HIS A 711 1.78 -15.63 -16.64
CA HIS A 711 1.40 -15.57 -15.23
C HIS A 711 2.59 -15.90 -14.33
N TYR A 712 2.82 -15.08 -13.32
CA TYR A 712 3.91 -15.25 -12.35
C TYR A 712 3.31 -15.53 -10.97
N ASN A 713 3.68 -16.67 -10.38
CA ASN A 713 3.09 -17.11 -9.11
C ASN A 713 3.74 -16.39 -7.94
N ILE A 714 2.94 -15.73 -7.10
CA ILE A 714 3.43 -15.09 -5.88
C ILE A 714 3.64 -16.18 -4.82
N PRO A 715 4.82 -16.28 -4.16
CA PRO A 715 5.14 -17.42 -3.29
C PRO A 715 4.51 -17.36 -1.88
N SER A 716 4.00 -16.22 -1.45
CA SER A 716 3.58 -15.90 -0.07
C SER A 716 2.09 -16.08 0.27
N ALA A 717 1.27 -16.69 -0.60
CA ALA A 717 -0.18 -16.77 -0.42
C ALA A 717 -0.59 -17.28 0.98
N ILE A 718 -1.54 -16.61 1.62
CA ILE A 718 -2.11 -17.00 2.92
C ILE A 718 -3.63 -17.27 2.81
N GLU A 719 -4.22 -17.79 3.88
CA GLU A 719 -5.66 -18.03 3.97
C GLU A 719 -6.37 -16.73 4.38
N VAL A 720 -7.15 -16.14 3.47
CA VAL A 720 -7.85 -14.87 3.65
C VAL A 720 -9.36 -15.10 3.61
N PHE A 721 -10.09 -14.46 4.51
CA PHE A 721 -11.54 -14.49 4.52
C PHE A 721 -12.10 -13.19 3.93
N THR A 722 -12.70 -13.25 2.74
CA THR A 722 -13.28 -12.07 2.04
C THR A 722 -14.81 -12.17 2.01
N PRO A 723 -15.51 -11.81 3.10
CA PRO A 723 -16.96 -11.96 3.16
C PRO A 723 -17.66 -11.08 2.12
N GLY A 724 -18.58 -11.67 1.36
CA GLY A 724 -19.44 -10.92 0.45
C GLY A 724 -18.84 -10.59 -0.92
N LEU A 725 -17.65 -11.08 -1.28
CA LEU A 725 -17.16 -10.96 -2.67
C LEU A 725 -17.46 -12.25 -3.47
N PRO A 726 -17.97 -12.13 -4.71
CA PRO A 726 -18.16 -13.28 -5.59
C PRO A 726 -16.80 -13.72 -6.14
N ILE A 727 -16.20 -14.76 -5.58
CA ILE A 727 -14.85 -15.23 -5.97
C ILE A 727 -14.90 -16.12 -7.24
N CYS A 728 -16.09 -16.45 -7.77
CA CYS A 728 -16.28 -17.21 -9.00
C CYS A 728 -17.61 -16.87 -9.69
N ARG A 729 -17.75 -17.26 -10.96
CA ARG A 729 -18.93 -16.95 -11.80
C ARG A 729 -20.11 -17.84 -11.44
N ALA A 730 -21.33 -17.31 -11.56
CA ALA A 730 -22.56 -18.08 -11.39
C ALA A 730 -22.66 -19.28 -12.37
N ALA A 731 -22.14 -19.10 -13.58
CA ALA A 731 -22.09 -20.14 -14.62
C ALA A 731 -21.23 -21.36 -14.23
N ASP A 732 -20.29 -21.20 -13.29
CA ASP A 732 -19.43 -22.27 -12.76
C ASP A 732 -20.10 -23.03 -11.59
N GLY A 733 -21.35 -22.72 -11.27
CA GLY A 733 -22.14 -23.38 -10.22
C GLY A 733 -21.91 -22.82 -8.82
N CYS A 734 -21.24 -21.67 -8.71
CA CYS A 734 -20.99 -21.01 -7.43
C CYS A 734 -22.24 -20.34 -6.88
N THR A 735 -22.77 -20.87 -5.78
CA THR A 735 -23.70 -20.17 -4.89
C THR A 735 -22.90 -19.54 -3.76
N GLY A 736 -23.24 -18.30 -3.36
CA GLY A 736 -22.48 -17.44 -2.44
C GLY A 736 -21.85 -18.16 -1.23
N ALA A 737 -20.69 -17.66 -0.82
CA ALA A 737 -19.82 -18.15 0.27
C ALA A 737 -19.00 -19.44 0.01
N SER A 738 -19.20 -20.16 -1.10
CA SER A 738 -18.59 -21.51 -1.29
C SER A 738 -17.08 -21.59 -1.57
N MET A 739 -16.35 -20.47 -1.64
CA MET A 739 -14.88 -20.45 -1.80
C MET A 739 -14.14 -19.62 -0.75
N ASN A 740 -14.81 -19.18 0.31
CA ASN A 740 -14.11 -18.62 1.47
C ASN A 740 -13.71 -19.76 2.43
N PRO A 741 -12.49 -19.72 2.99
CA PRO A 741 -11.45 -18.72 2.74
C PRO A 741 -10.70 -18.95 1.41
N VAL A 742 -10.19 -17.86 0.83
CA VAL A 742 -9.36 -17.87 -0.39
C VAL A 742 -7.89 -18.01 -0.03
N ILE A 743 -7.07 -18.54 -0.93
CA ILE A 743 -5.61 -18.61 -0.75
C ILE A 743 -4.96 -17.52 -1.60
N THR A 744 -4.60 -16.41 -0.98
CA THR A 744 -4.00 -15.25 -1.65
C THR A 744 -3.14 -14.41 -0.70
N SER A 745 -2.22 -13.63 -1.27
CA SER A 745 -1.49 -12.54 -0.63
C SER A 745 -2.21 -11.19 -0.79
N GLU A 746 -3.32 -11.17 -1.54
CA GLU A 746 -4.07 -9.98 -1.95
C GLU A 746 -3.18 -8.93 -2.63
N PRO A 747 -2.68 -9.25 -3.85
CA PRO A 747 -1.89 -8.30 -4.60
C PRO A 747 -2.75 -7.17 -5.18
N LEU A 748 -2.49 -5.92 -4.79
CA LEU A 748 -3.33 -4.77 -5.16
C LEU A 748 -2.64 -3.88 -6.21
N SER A 749 -1.80 -2.95 -5.76
CA SER A 749 -1.25 -1.85 -6.55
C SER A 749 -0.01 -2.24 -7.35
N MET A 750 0.31 -1.49 -8.42
CA MET A 750 1.51 -1.72 -9.24
C MET A 750 2.18 -0.45 -9.78
N GLN A 751 3.52 -0.46 -9.80
CA GLN A 751 4.37 0.56 -10.43
C GLN A 751 5.59 -0.05 -11.11
N ILE A 752 6.18 0.65 -12.08
CA ILE A 752 7.43 0.26 -12.73
C ILE A 752 8.54 1.23 -12.36
N ASP A 753 9.65 0.70 -11.83
CA ASP A 753 10.83 1.50 -11.54
C ASP A 753 11.73 1.70 -12.77
N ARG A 754 12.79 2.49 -12.60
CA ARG A 754 13.69 2.84 -13.71
C ARG A 754 14.55 1.69 -14.21
N ALA A 755 14.71 0.63 -13.42
CA ALA A 755 15.34 -0.61 -13.87
C ALA A 755 14.37 -1.49 -14.69
N GLY A 756 13.09 -1.13 -14.75
CA GLY A 756 12.05 -1.91 -15.41
C GLY A 756 11.47 -3.02 -14.53
N ARG A 757 11.73 -3.00 -13.22
CA ARG A 757 11.12 -3.94 -12.27
C ARG A 757 9.68 -3.52 -12.01
N VAL A 758 8.80 -4.50 -11.93
CA VAL A 758 7.36 -4.30 -11.74
C VAL A 758 7.05 -4.54 -10.27
N TRP A 759 6.90 -3.47 -9.51
CA TRP A 759 6.60 -3.49 -8.09
C TRP A 759 5.11 -3.65 -7.83
N PHE A 760 4.78 -4.31 -6.73
CA PHE A 760 3.41 -4.52 -6.27
C PHE A 760 3.35 -4.68 -4.74
N THR A 761 2.16 -4.44 -4.19
CA THR A 761 1.83 -4.66 -2.78
C THR A 761 1.20 -6.03 -2.58
N GLU A 762 1.31 -6.58 -1.37
CA GLU A 762 0.64 -7.80 -0.93
C GLU A 762 -0.01 -7.51 0.43
N ALA A 763 -1.25 -7.00 0.41
CA ALA A 763 -1.90 -6.41 1.59
C ALA A 763 -2.05 -7.43 2.72
N GLU A 764 -2.62 -8.59 2.43
CA GLU A 764 -2.91 -9.64 3.42
C GLU A 764 -1.68 -10.44 3.81
N ALA A 765 -0.75 -10.68 2.88
CA ALA A 765 0.53 -11.30 3.24
C ALA A 765 1.48 -10.33 3.96
N GLN A 766 1.14 -9.04 4.02
CA GLN A 766 1.87 -8.00 4.73
C GLN A 766 3.27 -7.82 4.16
N LYS A 767 3.35 -7.74 2.82
CA LYS A 767 4.61 -7.65 2.06
C LYS A 767 4.58 -6.62 0.95
N LEU A 768 5.78 -6.23 0.53
CA LEU A 768 6.04 -5.49 -0.70
C LEU A 768 6.86 -6.40 -1.61
N ALA A 769 6.66 -6.34 -2.92
CA ALA A 769 7.42 -7.17 -3.83
C ALA A 769 7.66 -6.52 -5.19
N TYR A 770 8.58 -7.09 -5.96
CA TYR A 770 8.68 -6.81 -7.39
C TYR A 770 8.95 -8.07 -8.20
N VAL A 771 8.53 -8.02 -9.46
CA VAL A 771 8.94 -8.93 -10.53
C VAL A 771 10.07 -8.28 -11.34
N ASP A 772 11.21 -8.96 -11.49
CA ASP A 772 12.24 -8.61 -12.48
C ASP A 772 11.94 -9.34 -13.81
N PRO A 773 11.47 -8.63 -14.85
CA PRO A 773 11.11 -9.26 -16.13
C PRO A 773 12.27 -9.95 -16.83
N ALA A 774 13.53 -9.60 -16.52
CA ALA A 774 14.70 -10.25 -17.13
C ALA A 774 14.97 -11.64 -16.54
N LEU A 775 14.47 -11.91 -15.33
CA LEU A 775 14.64 -13.18 -14.62
C LEU A 775 13.36 -14.02 -14.59
N ALA A 776 12.22 -13.39 -14.88
CA ALA A 776 10.90 -13.99 -14.74
C ALA A 776 10.66 -15.16 -15.72
N GLU A 777 10.05 -16.22 -15.21
CA GLU A 777 9.64 -17.39 -16.01
C GLU A 777 8.14 -17.66 -15.81
N ASP A 778 7.40 -17.71 -16.92
CA ASP A 778 5.96 -17.98 -16.96
C ASP A 778 5.58 -19.26 -16.19
N GLY A 779 4.54 -19.16 -15.37
CA GLY A 779 4.03 -20.19 -14.48
C GLY A 779 4.87 -20.45 -13.23
N THR A 780 5.84 -19.57 -12.90
CA THR A 780 6.74 -19.74 -11.74
C THR A 780 6.85 -18.46 -10.89
N SER A 781 7.47 -18.57 -9.72
CA SER A 781 7.83 -17.43 -8.86
C SER A 781 9.24 -16.89 -9.11
N LYS A 782 9.96 -17.44 -10.11
CA LYS A 782 11.33 -17.00 -10.40
C LYS A 782 11.30 -15.54 -10.85
N GLY A 783 12.24 -14.74 -10.35
CA GLY A 783 12.32 -13.30 -10.63
C GLY A 783 11.47 -12.44 -9.69
N ILE A 784 10.70 -13.03 -8.77
CA ILE A 784 9.99 -12.30 -7.72
C ILE A 784 10.89 -12.15 -6.49
N THR A 785 10.98 -10.92 -5.96
CA THR A 785 11.62 -10.60 -4.69
C THR A 785 10.61 -9.96 -3.75
N GLU A 786 10.48 -10.49 -2.53
CA GLU A 786 9.55 -10.01 -1.50
C GLU A 786 10.33 -9.39 -0.33
N PHE A 787 9.73 -8.37 0.27
CA PHE A 787 10.21 -7.66 1.44
C PHE A 787 9.11 -7.66 2.49
N THR A 788 9.49 -7.87 3.75
CA THR A 788 8.59 -7.65 4.88
C THR A 788 8.82 -6.23 5.38
N PRO A 789 7.84 -5.32 5.24
CA PRO A 789 7.89 -4.05 5.91
C PRO A 789 8.00 -4.29 7.42
N PRO A 790 8.69 -3.41 8.13
CA PRO A 790 8.85 -3.56 9.55
C PRO A 790 7.52 -3.30 10.30
N VAL A 791 7.41 -3.76 11.54
CA VAL A 791 6.18 -3.75 12.35
C VAL A 791 5.74 -2.32 12.68
N ASN A 792 4.50 -1.96 12.35
CA ASN A 792 3.96 -0.62 12.55
C ASN A 792 3.82 -0.22 14.02
N ASP A 793 3.40 1.03 14.23
CA ASP A 793 3.28 1.65 15.56
C ASP A 793 2.23 0.99 16.47
N PHE A 794 1.38 0.13 15.90
CA PHE A 794 0.41 -0.68 16.64
C PHE A 794 0.93 -2.08 16.96
N HIS A 795 2.23 -2.33 16.77
CA HIS A 795 2.87 -3.63 16.88
C HIS A 795 2.25 -4.70 15.96
N ARG A 796 1.69 -4.27 14.82
CA ARG A 796 1.16 -5.16 13.78
C ARG A 796 2.09 -5.13 12.58
N LEU A 797 2.10 -6.23 11.84
CA LEU A 797 2.73 -6.21 10.52
C LEU A 797 1.96 -5.22 9.63
N SER A 798 2.67 -4.45 8.82
CA SER A 798 2.05 -3.48 7.91
C SER A 798 1.16 -4.17 6.89
N SER A 799 0.07 -3.53 6.51
CA SER A 799 -0.82 -3.92 5.41
C SER A 799 -0.62 -2.94 4.25
N PRO A 800 0.35 -3.19 3.35
CA PRO A 800 0.64 -2.24 2.28
C PRO A 800 -0.51 -2.23 1.27
N SER A 801 -1.17 -1.09 1.09
CA SER A 801 -2.28 -0.95 0.15
C SER A 801 -1.79 -0.47 -1.22
N ASP A 802 -1.50 0.82 -1.35
CA ASP A 802 -1.13 1.47 -2.60
C ASP A 802 0.33 1.93 -2.67
N ILE A 803 0.86 2.06 -3.89
CA ILE A 803 2.24 2.50 -4.14
C ILE A 803 2.37 3.63 -5.17
N GLY A 804 3.21 4.60 -4.83
CA GLY A 804 3.66 5.70 -5.67
C GLY A 804 5.14 5.62 -5.95
N ILE A 805 5.61 6.25 -7.03
CA ILE A 805 7.03 6.23 -7.40
C ILE A 805 7.52 7.63 -7.80
N ASP A 806 8.73 7.98 -7.36
CA ASP A 806 9.37 9.23 -7.75
C ASP A 806 10.25 9.12 -9.00
N ARG A 807 10.83 10.24 -9.40
CA ARG A 807 11.71 10.40 -10.54
C ARG A 807 13.08 9.71 -10.37
N GLU A 808 13.47 9.25 -9.20
CA GLU A 808 14.65 8.41 -9.04
C GLU A 808 14.30 6.91 -9.04
N GLY A 809 13.01 6.58 -9.00
CA GLY A 809 12.53 5.20 -8.93
C GLY A 809 12.42 4.70 -7.49
N SER A 810 12.45 5.59 -6.49
CA SER A 810 12.10 5.24 -5.12
C SER A 810 10.59 5.07 -5.03
N LEU A 811 10.16 4.01 -4.37
CA LEU A 811 8.75 3.73 -4.15
C LEU A 811 8.32 4.21 -2.77
N TYR A 812 7.07 4.62 -2.69
CA TYR A 812 6.39 5.03 -1.48
C TYR A 812 5.16 4.16 -1.35
N PHE A 813 4.91 3.61 -0.18
CA PHE A 813 3.76 2.76 0.12
C PHE A 813 3.02 3.31 1.34
N ALA A 814 1.72 3.04 1.45
CA ALA A 814 0.96 3.29 2.66
C ALA A 814 0.61 1.98 3.38
N ASP A 815 0.63 2.02 4.71
CA ASP A 815 0.14 0.97 5.60
C ASP A 815 -1.29 1.31 6.04
N GLU A 816 -2.26 0.74 5.35
CA GLU A 816 -3.69 1.07 5.48
C GLU A 816 -4.19 1.00 6.93
N TYR A 817 -3.74 0.02 7.71
CA TYR A 817 -4.18 -0.17 9.10
C TYR A 817 -3.15 0.29 10.13
N GLY A 818 -2.00 0.81 9.68
CA GLY A 818 -0.85 1.07 10.53
C GLY A 818 -0.51 2.54 10.75
N ASP A 819 -1.22 3.47 10.12
CA ASP A 819 -0.91 4.92 10.15
C ASP A 819 0.55 5.21 9.78
N ILE A 820 1.05 4.58 8.72
CA ILE A 820 2.42 4.82 8.24
C ILE A 820 2.42 4.96 6.72
N VAL A 821 3.22 5.89 6.21
CA VAL A 821 3.69 5.89 4.82
C VAL A 821 5.20 5.66 4.82
N GLY A 822 5.68 4.75 3.98
CA GLY A 822 7.07 4.34 3.95
C GLY A 822 7.70 4.47 2.57
N ARG A 823 9.00 4.71 2.52
CA ARG A 823 9.83 4.64 1.32
C ARG A 823 10.52 3.27 1.23
N VAL A 824 10.48 2.64 0.07
CA VAL A 824 11.10 1.35 -0.21
C VAL A 824 11.94 1.42 -1.49
N THR A 825 13.08 0.72 -1.47
CA THR A 825 13.91 0.50 -2.65
C THR A 825 14.22 -1.00 -2.77
N ALA A 826 14.98 -1.40 -3.78
CA ALA A 826 15.42 -2.78 -3.92
C ALA A 826 16.38 -3.25 -2.81
N ASP A 827 16.97 -2.32 -2.06
CA ASP A 827 17.76 -2.62 -0.86
C ASP A 827 16.87 -2.83 0.39
N GLY A 828 15.55 -2.72 0.22
CA GLY A 828 14.54 -2.88 1.27
C GLY A 828 13.90 -1.55 1.70
N PRO A 829 13.04 -1.58 2.73
CA PRO A 829 12.45 -0.37 3.32
C PRO A 829 13.53 0.58 3.87
N GLN A 830 13.33 1.89 3.69
CA GLN A 830 14.36 2.91 4.00
C GLN A 830 13.89 3.92 5.05
N GLU A 831 12.75 4.56 4.83
CA GLU A 831 12.27 5.70 5.62
C GLU A 831 10.76 5.56 5.85
N PHE A 832 10.26 6.14 6.95
CA PHE A 832 8.85 6.04 7.35
C PHE A 832 8.39 7.34 7.97
N TRP A 833 7.15 7.72 7.67
CA TRP A 833 6.49 8.89 8.20
C TRP A 833 5.08 8.52 8.68
N ARG A 834 4.56 9.36 9.57
CA ARG A 834 3.22 9.20 10.14
C ARG A 834 2.25 10.24 9.59
N PRO A 835 0.99 9.88 9.34
CA PRO A 835 -0.08 10.84 9.18
C PRO A 835 -0.29 11.65 10.46
N PRO A 836 -0.79 12.90 10.35
CA PRO A 836 -1.21 13.67 11.52
C PRO A 836 -2.43 13.08 12.24
N ALA A 837 -3.35 12.45 11.53
CA ALA A 837 -4.50 11.76 12.12
C ALA A 837 -4.17 10.29 12.44
N ARG A 838 -4.87 9.73 13.42
CA ARG A 838 -4.77 8.32 13.81
C ARG A 838 -5.93 7.52 13.27
N GLN A 839 -5.69 6.23 13.00
CA GLN A 839 -6.62 5.30 12.35
C GLN A 839 -7.20 5.91 11.07
N SER A 840 -6.34 6.57 10.30
CA SER A 840 -6.79 7.47 9.24
C SER A 840 -6.92 6.80 7.87
N LEU A 841 -6.56 5.50 7.81
CA LEU A 841 -6.56 4.67 6.61
C LEU A 841 -5.76 5.30 5.47
N PRO A 842 -4.42 5.47 5.63
CA PRO A 842 -3.61 6.00 4.55
C PRO A 842 -3.57 4.99 3.40
N GLU A 843 -3.89 5.41 2.19
CA GLU A 843 -3.89 4.53 1.02
C GLU A 843 -2.91 4.96 -0.05
N VAL A 844 -3.14 6.10 -0.70
CA VAL A 844 -2.58 6.38 -2.02
C VAL A 844 -1.40 7.34 -1.95
N PRO A 845 -0.14 6.89 -1.80
CA PRO A 845 1.01 7.75 -1.91
C PRO A 845 1.25 8.11 -3.38
N PHE A 846 1.46 9.39 -3.66
CA PHE A 846 1.93 9.89 -4.95
C PHE A 846 2.80 11.12 -4.73
N THR A 847 3.52 11.56 -5.75
CA THR A 847 4.43 12.69 -5.62
C THR A 847 4.15 13.76 -6.65
N ASP A 848 4.47 15.02 -6.32
CA ASP A 848 4.33 16.16 -7.21
C ASP A 848 5.67 16.56 -7.86
N THR A 849 5.66 17.63 -8.66
CA THR A 849 6.85 18.14 -9.34
C THR A 849 7.84 18.88 -8.42
N ARG A 850 7.43 19.22 -7.19
CA ARG A 850 8.24 19.94 -6.20
C ARG A 850 9.03 19.03 -5.28
N GLY A 851 8.78 17.72 -5.33
CA GLY A 851 9.39 16.75 -4.43
C GLY A 851 8.58 16.52 -3.15
N ASP A 852 7.32 16.91 -3.14
CA ASP A 852 6.42 16.60 -2.02
C ASP A 852 5.85 15.18 -2.20
N LEU A 853 5.71 14.46 -1.09
CA LEU A 853 4.92 13.23 -0.99
C LEU A 853 3.51 13.60 -0.55
N TRP A 854 2.53 13.13 -1.30
CA TRP A 854 1.12 13.28 -1.03
C TRP A 854 0.50 11.93 -0.74
N PHE A 855 -0.45 11.87 0.19
CA PHE A 855 -1.25 10.67 0.39
C PHE A 855 -2.63 11.01 0.92
N ILE A 856 -3.58 10.11 0.66
CA ILE A 856 -4.97 10.23 1.09
C ILE A 856 -5.17 9.42 2.35
N GLU A 857 -5.81 10.04 3.33
CA GLU A 857 -6.28 9.42 4.57
C GLU A 857 -7.79 9.22 4.45
N VAL A 858 -8.18 8.07 3.90
CA VAL A 858 -9.56 7.76 3.49
C VAL A 858 -10.51 7.86 4.68
N GLY A 859 -10.11 7.28 5.81
CA GLY A 859 -10.89 7.26 7.05
C GLY A 859 -11.06 8.65 7.69
N ALA A 860 -10.08 9.53 7.50
CA ALA A 860 -10.13 10.92 7.97
C ALA A 860 -10.78 11.90 6.98
N ALA A 861 -11.04 11.46 5.74
CA ALA A 861 -11.44 12.31 4.60
C ALA A 861 -10.47 13.48 4.35
N GLN A 862 -9.16 13.21 4.43
CA GLN A 862 -8.10 14.21 4.33
C GLN A 862 -7.07 13.87 3.24
N LEU A 863 -6.43 14.92 2.75
CA LEU A 863 -5.24 14.85 1.91
C LEU A 863 -4.05 15.40 2.70
N THR A 864 -2.95 14.65 2.72
CA THR A 864 -1.76 15.00 3.49
C THR A 864 -0.55 15.16 2.61
N ARG A 865 0.27 16.16 2.93
CA ARG A 865 1.52 16.52 2.26
C ARG A 865 2.68 16.39 3.23
N ILE A 866 3.74 15.71 2.81
CA ILE A 866 5.06 15.73 3.43
C ILE A 866 6.02 16.44 2.48
N SER A 867 6.50 17.60 2.89
CA SER A 867 7.26 18.46 1.98
C SER A 867 8.71 18.02 1.79
N GLY A 868 9.13 17.96 0.51
CA GLY A 868 10.53 17.79 0.11
C GLY A 868 11.18 16.44 0.43
N VAL A 869 10.41 15.37 0.55
CA VAL A 869 10.92 14.01 0.87
C VAL A 869 11.09 13.11 -0.36
N THR A 870 10.72 13.57 -1.55
CA THR A 870 10.86 12.80 -2.79
C THR A 870 11.74 13.50 -3.81
N ALA A 871 12.16 12.77 -4.85
CA ALA A 871 12.83 13.35 -6.02
C ALA A 871 11.87 14.04 -7.02
N GLY A 872 10.59 14.18 -6.65
CA GLY A 872 9.49 14.67 -7.49
C GLY A 872 9.16 13.75 -8.67
N VAL A 873 8.26 14.20 -9.57
CA VAL A 873 7.96 13.54 -10.86
C VAL A 873 8.05 14.52 -12.02
N LEU A 874 8.08 13.98 -13.24
CA LEU A 874 7.87 14.81 -14.42
C LEU A 874 6.41 15.21 -14.54
N PRO A 875 6.11 16.48 -14.83
CA PRO A 875 4.75 16.87 -15.12
C PRO A 875 4.23 16.11 -16.36
N PRO A 876 2.92 15.79 -16.43
CA PRO A 876 2.33 15.27 -17.65
C PRO A 876 2.65 16.17 -18.85
N ALA A 877 3.07 15.57 -19.97
CA ALA A 877 3.41 16.32 -21.18
C ALA A 877 3.12 15.52 -22.44
N ARG A 878 3.07 16.22 -23.58
CA ARG A 878 2.81 15.58 -24.88
C ARG A 878 3.84 14.48 -25.16
N PRO A 879 3.41 13.36 -25.75
CA PRO A 879 4.31 12.25 -26.02
C PRO A 879 5.42 12.67 -26.99
N PRO A 880 6.66 12.18 -26.81
CA PRO A 880 7.70 12.36 -27.81
C PRO A 880 7.31 11.65 -29.11
N VAL A 881 7.84 12.15 -30.23
CA VAL A 881 7.55 11.63 -31.57
C VAL A 881 8.81 11.04 -32.17
N PHE A 882 8.72 9.79 -32.62
CA PHE A 882 9.79 9.06 -33.30
C PHE A 882 9.46 8.86 -34.77
N THR A 883 10.40 9.16 -35.68
CA THR A 883 10.21 8.96 -37.12
C THR A 883 11.28 8.03 -37.66
N PHE A 884 10.83 6.98 -38.37
CA PHE A 884 11.64 5.96 -39.00
C PHE A 884 11.54 6.08 -40.53
N GLU A 885 12.56 6.62 -41.17
CA GLU A 885 12.63 6.78 -42.63
C GLU A 885 13.36 5.59 -43.26
N THR A 886 12.62 4.65 -43.84
CA THR A 886 13.17 3.39 -44.37
C THR A 886 14.08 3.57 -45.57
N ALA A 887 13.87 4.61 -46.39
CA ALA A 887 14.68 4.84 -47.58
C ALA A 887 16.06 5.44 -47.28
N THR A 888 16.16 6.26 -46.23
CA THR A 888 17.39 6.96 -45.86
C THR A 888 18.12 6.29 -44.71
N GLY A 889 17.47 5.34 -44.02
CA GLY A 889 17.94 4.77 -42.76
C GLY A 889 17.92 5.77 -41.61
N THR A 890 17.16 6.88 -41.72
CA THR A 890 17.19 7.95 -40.72
C THR A 890 16.18 7.65 -39.61
N VAL A 891 16.65 7.76 -38.36
CA VAL A 891 15.82 7.75 -37.15
C VAL A 891 15.88 9.14 -36.52
N ARG A 892 14.72 9.74 -36.29
CA ARG A 892 14.58 11.05 -35.64
C ARG A 892 13.68 10.95 -34.43
N ALA A 893 13.97 11.71 -33.39
CA ALA A 893 13.07 11.91 -32.27
C ALA A 893 12.99 13.39 -31.88
N SER A 894 11.85 13.79 -31.33
CA SER A 894 11.63 15.11 -30.74
C SER A 894 10.71 15.01 -29.52
N GLY A 895 10.82 15.97 -28.59
CA GLY A 895 10.01 16.01 -27.37
C GLY A 895 10.51 15.09 -26.25
N LEU A 896 11.76 14.63 -26.33
CA LEU A 896 12.41 13.86 -25.28
C LEU A 896 12.69 14.75 -24.06
N ARG A 897 12.55 14.17 -22.86
CA ARG A 897 12.84 14.84 -21.59
C ARG A 897 13.81 13.96 -20.80
N ASP A 898 14.82 14.59 -20.21
CA ASP A 898 15.78 13.94 -19.29
C ASP A 898 16.59 12.81 -19.89
N ILE A 899 16.83 12.94 -21.18
CA ILE A 899 17.67 12.05 -21.96
C ILE A 899 18.80 12.92 -22.50
N GLU A 900 20.03 12.56 -22.15
CA GLU A 900 21.25 13.25 -22.56
C GLU A 900 21.78 12.65 -23.87
N SER A 901 21.71 11.33 -24.00
CA SER A 901 22.03 10.60 -25.23
C SER A 901 21.24 9.30 -25.35
N VAL A 902 21.27 8.67 -26.53
CA VAL A 902 20.60 7.39 -26.77
C VAL A 902 21.50 6.43 -27.55
N ASP A 903 21.39 5.12 -27.28
CA ASP A 903 21.75 4.10 -28.26
C ASP A 903 20.49 3.72 -29.06
N VAL A 904 20.61 3.62 -30.38
CA VAL A 904 19.53 3.17 -31.27
C VAL A 904 19.92 1.83 -31.85
N LYS A 905 19.17 0.76 -31.56
CA LYS A 905 19.40 -0.58 -32.10
C LYS A 905 18.28 -0.97 -33.04
N VAL A 906 18.62 -1.58 -34.16
CA VAL A 906 17.66 -2.17 -35.10
C VAL A 906 17.70 -3.68 -34.92
N LEU A 907 16.57 -4.27 -34.55
CA LEU A 907 16.42 -5.72 -34.44
C LEU A 907 15.63 -6.25 -35.64
N ARG A 908 16.12 -7.33 -36.24
CA ARG A 908 15.49 -8.07 -37.33
C ARG A 908 15.38 -9.54 -36.94
N ASP A 909 14.16 -10.07 -36.94
CA ASP A 909 13.88 -11.44 -36.48
C ASP A 909 14.44 -11.73 -35.07
N GLY A 910 14.50 -10.69 -34.22
CA GLY A 910 15.05 -10.75 -32.86
C GLY A 910 16.58 -10.64 -32.76
N ALA A 911 17.31 -10.54 -33.87
CA ALA A 911 18.76 -10.33 -33.89
C ALA A 911 19.12 -8.88 -34.20
N GLU A 912 20.19 -8.35 -33.58
CA GLU A 912 20.69 -7.01 -33.89
C GLU A 912 21.23 -6.93 -35.33
N ALA A 913 20.61 -6.09 -36.15
CA ALA A 913 20.95 -5.86 -37.55
C ALA A 913 21.79 -4.60 -37.75
N ALA A 914 21.57 -3.56 -36.94
CA ALA A 914 22.32 -2.31 -36.96
C ALA A 914 22.26 -1.61 -35.60
N ARG A 915 23.20 -0.69 -35.36
CA ARG A 915 23.26 0.12 -34.15
C ARG A 915 23.88 1.48 -34.42
N SER A 916 23.37 2.49 -33.73
CA SER A 916 24.03 3.78 -33.47
C SER A 916 24.22 3.93 -31.96
N VAL A 917 25.39 4.42 -31.51
CA VAL A 917 25.79 4.49 -30.10
C VAL A 917 25.97 5.94 -29.70
N ASP A 918 25.55 6.27 -28.49
CA ASP A 918 25.78 7.58 -27.85
C ASP A 918 25.39 8.77 -28.74
N VAL A 919 24.19 8.70 -29.33
CA VAL A 919 23.62 9.80 -30.11
C VAL A 919 23.16 10.87 -29.14
N GLY A 920 23.89 11.99 -29.10
CA GLY A 920 23.54 13.14 -28.26
C GLY A 920 22.14 13.70 -28.55
N VAL A 921 21.42 14.04 -27.50
CA VAL A 921 20.11 14.69 -27.56
C VAL A 921 20.29 16.19 -27.30
N SER A 922 19.84 17.02 -28.24
CA SER A 922 19.88 18.49 -28.14
C SER A 922 18.48 19.05 -28.35
N ASP A 923 18.06 20.00 -27.52
CA ASP A 923 16.71 20.60 -27.56
C ASP A 923 15.57 19.56 -27.55
N GLY A 924 15.76 18.49 -26.77
CA GLY A 924 14.80 17.39 -26.65
C GLY A 924 14.66 16.53 -27.92
N GLY A 925 15.62 16.58 -28.84
CA GLY A 925 15.59 15.78 -30.06
C GLY A 925 16.94 15.19 -30.46
N PHE A 926 16.89 14.17 -31.31
CA PHE A 926 18.07 13.61 -31.97
C PHE A 926 17.76 13.20 -33.41
N VAL A 927 18.81 13.13 -34.23
CA VAL A 927 18.76 12.57 -35.57
C VAL A 927 19.97 11.67 -35.76
N THR A 928 19.76 10.44 -36.19
CA THR A 928 20.85 9.50 -36.49
C THR A 928 20.52 8.65 -37.71
N LYS A 929 21.54 8.03 -38.30
CA LYS A 929 21.39 7.07 -39.37
C LYS A 929 21.74 5.68 -38.84
N VAL A 930 20.95 4.70 -39.22
CA VAL A 930 21.20 3.28 -38.97
C VAL A 930 21.17 2.54 -40.30
N ASP A 931 22.14 1.64 -40.48
CA ASP A 931 22.27 0.90 -41.72
C ASP A 931 21.09 -0.06 -41.90
N SER A 932 20.62 -0.18 -43.14
CA SER A 932 19.68 -1.23 -43.55
C SER A 932 18.31 -1.22 -42.85
N LEU A 933 17.82 -0.08 -42.36
CA LEU A 933 16.47 0.04 -41.78
C LEU A 933 15.38 -0.31 -42.82
N GLN A 934 14.51 -1.24 -42.50
CA GLN A 934 13.44 -1.68 -43.39
C GLN A 934 12.16 -2.04 -42.65
N GLY A 935 11.09 -2.31 -43.40
CA GLY A 935 9.84 -2.84 -42.85
C GLY A 935 10.05 -4.16 -42.11
N ASP A 936 9.25 -4.36 -41.06
CA ASP A 936 9.30 -5.49 -40.10
C ASP A 936 10.50 -5.47 -39.13
N ASP A 937 11.37 -4.46 -39.19
CA ASP A 937 12.37 -4.25 -38.14
C ASP A 937 11.71 -3.72 -36.83
N ARG A 938 12.40 -3.91 -35.71
CA ARG A 938 12.06 -3.31 -34.40
C ARG A 938 13.19 -2.37 -33.98
N VAL A 939 12.88 -1.09 -33.75
CA VAL A 939 13.86 -0.08 -33.32
C VAL A 939 13.81 0.04 -31.81
N VAL A 940 14.91 -0.32 -31.13
CA VAL A 940 15.08 -0.19 -29.67
C VAL A 940 15.82 1.11 -29.37
N ILE A 941 15.25 1.92 -28.50
CA ILE A 941 15.85 3.12 -27.93
C ILE A 941 16.37 2.77 -26.53
N VAL A 942 17.66 3.00 -26.31
CA VAL A 942 18.32 2.85 -25.00
C VAL A 942 18.72 4.24 -24.53
N PRO A 943 17.89 4.93 -23.75
CA PRO A 943 18.20 6.27 -23.28
C PRO A 943 19.29 6.25 -22.21
N ARG A 944 20.04 7.35 -22.14
CA ARG A 944 21.12 7.61 -21.18
C ARG A 944 20.90 8.97 -20.52
N GLY A 945 21.34 9.08 -19.27
CA GLY A 945 21.18 10.26 -18.43
C GLY A 945 20.79 9.86 -17.02
N ARG A 946 20.84 10.80 -16.08
CA ARG A 946 20.56 10.54 -14.65
C ARG A 946 19.18 9.91 -14.40
N PHE A 947 18.18 10.30 -15.18
CA PHE A 947 16.78 9.88 -14.99
C PHE A 947 16.22 9.08 -16.18
N ALA A 948 17.11 8.54 -17.03
CA ALA A 948 16.71 7.79 -18.22
C ALA A 948 15.84 6.58 -17.86
N PRO A 949 14.71 6.35 -18.55
CA PRO A 949 13.86 5.19 -18.31
C PRO A 949 14.50 3.90 -18.83
N ALA A 950 13.90 2.75 -18.48
CA ALA A 950 14.29 1.48 -19.06
C ALA A 950 14.17 1.48 -20.60
N PRO A 951 14.96 0.68 -21.34
CA PRO A 951 14.89 0.62 -22.79
C PRO A 951 13.50 0.28 -23.32
N PHE A 952 13.15 0.86 -24.47
CA PHE A 952 11.84 0.67 -25.12
C PHE A 952 11.98 0.56 -26.63
N SER A 953 10.97 0.02 -27.31
CA SER A 953 11.11 -0.27 -28.74
C SER A 953 9.84 -0.10 -29.55
N PHE A 954 10.00 0.33 -30.80
CA PHE A 954 8.90 0.59 -31.72
C PHE A 954 8.94 -0.35 -32.94
N PRO A 955 7.78 -0.78 -33.46
CA PRO A 955 7.71 -1.50 -34.72
C PRO A 955 7.93 -0.56 -35.92
N VAL A 956 8.59 -1.08 -36.96
CA VAL A 956 8.69 -0.43 -38.27
C VAL A 956 7.75 -1.15 -39.23
N ALA A 957 6.78 -0.43 -39.80
CA ALA A 957 5.81 -1.00 -40.72
C ALA A 957 6.42 -1.31 -42.10
N ASP A 958 6.04 -2.44 -42.72
CA ASP A 958 6.31 -2.71 -44.14
C ASP A 958 5.29 -1.94 -45.00
N LEU A 959 5.71 -0.74 -45.43
CA LEU A 959 4.93 0.14 -46.29
C LEU A 959 5.48 0.09 -47.72
N ARG A 960 4.63 -0.30 -48.68
CA ARG A 960 5.00 -0.30 -50.10
C ARG A 960 3.88 0.32 -50.91
N ALA A 961 4.16 1.40 -51.62
CA ALA A 961 3.15 2.07 -52.41
C ALA A 961 3.72 2.54 -53.75
N THR A 962 2.91 2.43 -54.78
CA THR A 962 3.25 2.84 -56.14
C THR A 962 2.27 3.88 -56.66
N ILE A 963 2.80 4.83 -57.41
CA ILE A 963 2.01 5.79 -58.18
C ILE A 963 1.59 5.13 -59.50
N ALA A 964 0.28 4.96 -59.69
CA ALA A 964 -0.30 4.49 -60.95
C ALA A 964 -0.31 5.59 -62.02
N ARG A 965 -0.50 5.19 -63.28
CA ARG A 965 -0.47 6.12 -64.44
C ARG A 965 -1.58 7.18 -64.40
N ASP A 966 -2.69 6.89 -63.73
CA ASP A 966 -3.82 7.81 -63.59
C ASP A 966 -3.69 8.75 -62.37
N GLY A 967 -2.52 8.74 -61.71
CA GLY A 967 -2.22 9.55 -60.54
C GLY A 967 -2.73 8.97 -59.21
N SER A 968 -3.38 7.80 -59.22
CA SER A 968 -3.76 7.10 -57.99
C SER A 968 -2.55 6.44 -57.31
N VAL A 969 -2.60 6.36 -55.98
CA VAL A 969 -1.59 5.68 -55.16
C VAL A 969 -2.19 4.40 -54.62
N ALA A 970 -1.58 3.26 -54.93
CA ALA A 970 -2.00 1.97 -54.42
C ALA A 970 -0.81 1.22 -53.85
N GLY A 971 -1.05 0.47 -52.78
CA GLY A 971 0.03 -0.13 -52.01
C GLY A 971 -0.43 -1.18 -51.01
N ARG A 972 0.52 -1.59 -50.18
CA ARG A 972 0.34 -2.49 -49.04
C ARG A 972 0.94 -1.88 -47.78
N ALA A 973 0.27 -2.11 -46.67
CA ALA A 973 0.67 -1.70 -45.34
C ALA A 973 0.55 -2.90 -44.39
N LEU A 974 1.70 -3.44 -43.98
CA LEU A 974 1.79 -4.68 -43.22
C LEU A 974 2.75 -4.52 -42.02
N HIS A 975 2.60 -5.40 -41.04
CA HIS A 975 3.63 -5.72 -40.04
C HIS A 975 3.63 -7.22 -39.77
N ALA A 976 4.80 -7.86 -39.85
CA ALA A 976 5.00 -9.30 -39.74
C ALA A 976 4.01 -10.12 -40.63
N GLY A 977 3.72 -9.60 -41.82
CA GLY A 977 2.80 -10.21 -42.80
C GLY A 977 1.31 -10.06 -42.49
N THR A 978 0.93 -9.27 -41.48
CA THR A 978 -0.45 -8.96 -41.11
C THR A 978 -0.77 -7.50 -41.44
N ALA A 979 -2.02 -7.18 -41.82
CA ALA A 979 -2.41 -5.79 -42.12
C ALA A 979 -2.20 -4.85 -40.92
N LEU A 980 -1.99 -3.56 -41.15
CA LEU A 980 -2.01 -2.58 -40.06
C LEU A 980 -3.46 -2.21 -39.71
N GLY A 981 -3.74 -1.99 -38.41
CA GLY A 981 -5.08 -1.61 -37.96
C GLY A 981 -5.41 -0.13 -38.19
N GLU A 982 -4.39 0.73 -38.16
CA GLU A 982 -4.56 2.17 -38.41
C GLU A 982 -4.48 2.55 -39.89
N ARG A 983 -4.98 3.75 -40.21
CA ARG A 983 -4.94 4.32 -41.56
C ARG A 983 -3.50 4.67 -41.95
N VAL A 984 -3.16 4.44 -43.22
CA VAL A 984 -1.95 5.02 -43.83
C VAL A 984 -2.23 6.41 -44.37
N GLN A 985 -1.23 7.28 -44.29
CA GLN A 985 -1.24 8.63 -44.84
C GLN A 985 -0.37 8.65 -46.10
N VAL A 986 -0.83 9.37 -47.13
CA VAL A 986 -0.06 9.63 -48.35
C VAL A 986 0.09 11.13 -48.49
N GLU A 987 1.34 11.58 -48.58
CA GLU A 987 1.69 12.99 -48.74
C GLU A 987 2.51 13.20 -50.02
N ALA A 988 2.10 14.16 -50.85
CA ALA A 988 2.73 14.50 -52.12
C ALA A 988 2.69 16.02 -52.35
N GLY A 989 3.72 16.73 -51.90
CA GLY A 989 3.71 18.20 -51.89
C GLY A 989 2.63 18.73 -50.94
N ALA A 990 1.70 19.54 -51.46
CA ALA A 990 0.55 20.04 -50.69
C ALA A 990 -0.63 19.04 -50.63
N ALA A 991 -0.64 18.01 -51.49
CA ALA A 991 -1.71 17.02 -51.52
C ALA A 991 -1.51 15.99 -50.40
N ARG A 992 -2.56 15.75 -49.62
CA ARG A 992 -2.59 14.77 -48.53
C ARG A 992 -3.87 13.95 -48.58
N GLY A 993 -3.80 12.70 -48.16
CA GLY A 993 -4.98 11.88 -47.93
C GLY A 993 -4.67 10.61 -47.18
N SER A 994 -5.71 9.91 -46.71
CA SER A 994 -5.56 8.71 -45.90
C SER A 994 -6.39 7.55 -46.44
N ALA A 995 -5.91 6.33 -46.28
CA ALA A 995 -6.65 5.11 -46.60
C ALA A 995 -6.52 4.08 -45.47
N ALA A 996 -7.62 3.39 -45.17
CA ALA A 996 -7.56 2.23 -44.29
C ALA A 996 -7.06 1.03 -45.11
N PRO A 997 -6.05 0.28 -44.64
CA PRO A 997 -5.68 -1.00 -45.23
C PRO A 997 -6.86 -1.99 -45.14
N GLY A 998 -7.07 -2.80 -46.17
CA GLY A 998 -7.96 -3.96 -46.09
C GLY A 998 -7.31 -5.13 -45.35
N ASP A 999 -8.05 -6.23 -45.17
CA ASP A 999 -7.58 -7.43 -44.46
C ASP A 999 -6.26 -8.03 -45.00
N ASP A 1000 -5.96 -7.81 -46.28
CA ASP A 1000 -4.73 -8.28 -46.94
C ASP A 1000 -3.59 -7.24 -46.92
N GLY A 1001 -3.81 -6.12 -46.22
CA GLY A 1001 -2.94 -4.95 -46.14
C GLY A 1001 -3.05 -4.01 -47.34
N GLY A 1002 -3.85 -4.35 -48.36
CA GLY A 1002 -3.98 -3.54 -49.57
C GLY A 1002 -4.73 -2.22 -49.31
N PHE A 1003 -4.26 -1.14 -49.91
CA PHE A 1003 -4.95 0.15 -49.90
C PHE A 1003 -4.83 0.84 -51.27
N SER A 1004 -5.78 1.74 -51.56
CA SER A 1004 -5.77 2.59 -52.75
C SER A 1004 -6.38 3.94 -52.41
N LEU A 1005 -5.79 5.01 -52.94
CA LEU A 1005 -6.19 6.39 -52.70
C LEU A 1005 -5.96 7.22 -53.97
N ARG A 1006 -6.85 8.17 -54.24
CA ARG A 1006 -6.66 9.17 -55.29
C ARG A 1006 -6.48 10.53 -54.62
N LEU A 1007 -5.42 11.25 -54.97
CA LEU A 1007 -5.16 12.61 -54.49
C LEU A 1007 -5.47 13.62 -55.60
N ASP A 1008 -6.03 14.77 -55.20
CA ASP A 1008 -6.32 15.87 -56.12
C ASP A 1008 -5.00 16.49 -56.63
N GLY A 1009 -4.93 16.78 -57.94
CA GLY A 1009 -3.78 17.42 -58.57
C GLY A 1009 -2.72 16.50 -59.21
N GLY A 1010 -2.87 15.16 -59.10
CA GLY A 1010 -1.97 14.19 -59.73
C GLY A 1010 -0.63 14.05 -59.01
N VAL A 1011 -0.27 12.82 -58.62
CA VAL A 1011 0.93 12.53 -57.81
C VAL A 1011 2.10 12.15 -58.71
N SER A 1012 3.28 12.78 -58.54
CA SER A 1012 4.50 12.44 -59.30
C SER A 1012 5.68 11.96 -58.43
N ALA A 1013 5.65 12.30 -57.13
CA ALA A 1013 6.50 11.85 -56.05
C ALA A 1013 5.78 12.12 -54.71
N GLY A 1014 6.18 11.41 -53.64
CA GLY A 1014 5.58 11.58 -52.32
C GLY A 1014 6.04 10.49 -51.36
N THR A 1015 5.40 10.42 -50.19
CA THR A 1015 5.63 9.40 -49.16
C THR A 1015 4.33 8.75 -48.74
N VAL A 1016 4.41 7.48 -48.37
CA VAL A 1016 3.41 6.80 -47.55
C VAL A 1016 3.94 6.69 -46.13
N SER A 1017 3.09 6.96 -45.14
CA SER A 1017 3.42 6.80 -43.73
C SER A 1017 2.34 6.09 -42.95
N TRP A 1018 2.75 5.49 -41.84
CA TRP A 1018 1.89 4.89 -40.84
C TRP A 1018 2.36 5.37 -39.48
N ALA A 1019 1.41 5.72 -38.62
CA ALA A 1019 1.69 6.17 -37.27
C ALA A 1019 1.00 5.26 -36.25
N GLY A 1020 1.68 5.03 -35.14
CA GLY A 1020 1.17 4.33 -33.97
C GLY A 1020 1.55 5.08 -32.70
N ALA A 1021 1.00 4.65 -31.57
CA ALA A 1021 1.25 5.25 -30.27
C ALA A 1021 1.49 4.18 -29.20
N MET A 1022 2.43 4.46 -28.30
CA MET A 1022 2.80 3.63 -27.16
C MET A 1022 3.06 4.53 -25.94
N PRO A 1023 3.17 3.98 -24.71
CA PRO A 1023 3.37 4.78 -23.50
C PRO A 1023 4.58 5.72 -23.57
N ASN A 1024 5.66 5.29 -24.21
CA ASN A 1024 6.89 6.07 -24.32
C ASN A 1024 6.95 7.02 -25.52
N GLY A 1025 5.90 7.08 -26.36
CA GLY A 1025 5.86 8.01 -27.47
C GLY A 1025 5.00 7.57 -28.65
N ALA A 1026 4.69 8.54 -29.50
CA ALA A 1026 4.16 8.29 -30.83
C ALA A 1026 5.30 7.93 -31.79
N HIS A 1027 5.02 7.09 -32.77
CA HIS A 1027 6.00 6.69 -33.77
C HIS A 1027 5.40 6.67 -35.16
N ARG A 1028 6.25 6.96 -36.16
CA ARG A 1028 5.88 7.06 -37.56
C ARG A 1028 6.88 6.33 -38.43
N THR A 1029 6.41 5.38 -39.23
CA THR A 1029 7.19 4.83 -40.35
C THR A 1029 6.91 5.66 -41.60
N VAL A 1030 7.96 6.09 -42.32
CA VAL A 1030 7.85 6.89 -43.54
C VAL A 1030 8.62 6.19 -44.66
N THR A 1031 7.94 5.93 -45.79
CA THR A 1031 8.53 5.28 -46.97
C THR A 1031 8.18 6.07 -48.24
N PRO A 1032 9.13 6.34 -49.14
CA PRO A 1032 8.85 6.99 -50.43
C PRO A 1032 7.93 6.17 -51.34
N LEU A 1033 7.12 6.86 -52.15
CA LEU A 1033 6.33 6.24 -53.20
C LEU A 1033 7.22 5.81 -54.37
N ALA A 1034 7.07 4.56 -54.83
CA ALA A 1034 7.76 4.07 -56.02
C ALA A 1034 7.00 4.46 -57.31
N ARG A 1035 7.74 4.69 -58.41
CA ARG A 1035 7.13 4.85 -59.74
C ARG A 1035 6.97 3.48 -60.41
N ALA A 1036 5.81 3.26 -61.04
CA ALA A 1036 5.60 2.04 -61.83
C ALA A 1036 6.57 1.99 -63.03
N VAL A 1037 7.49 1.01 -63.05
CA VAL A 1037 8.45 0.82 -64.15
C VAL A 1037 7.75 0.24 -65.38
N SER A 1038 8.00 0.78 -66.56
CA SER A 1038 7.44 0.30 -67.83
C SER A 1038 8.02 -1.06 -68.21
N GLY A 1039 7.16 -2.08 -68.35
CA GLY A 1039 7.47 -3.30 -69.12
C GLY A 1039 7.54 -4.62 -68.35
N GLY A 1040 6.58 -4.91 -67.47
CA GLY A 1040 6.32 -6.27 -66.99
C GLY A 1040 4.81 -6.45 -66.81
N PRO A 1041 4.23 -7.64 -67.05
CA PRO A 1041 2.79 -7.82 -67.00
C PRO A 1041 2.28 -7.39 -65.62
N THR A 1042 1.19 -6.64 -65.63
CA THR A 1042 0.37 -6.26 -64.47
C THR A 1042 0.37 -7.40 -63.46
N PRO A 1043 0.64 -7.17 -62.16
CA PRO A 1043 0.35 -8.16 -61.15
C PRO A 1043 -1.17 -8.35 -61.17
N VAL A 1044 -1.61 -9.41 -61.85
CA VAL A 1044 -2.92 -10.00 -61.61
C VAL A 1044 -2.98 -10.22 -60.10
N PRO A 1045 -4.05 -9.78 -59.40
CA PRO A 1045 -4.16 -10.04 -57.97
C PRO A 1045 -3.98 -11.53 -57.77
N PRO A 1046 -3.20 -12.01 -56.78
CA PRO A 1046 -3.20 -13.42 -56.45
C PRO A 1046 -4.61 -13.74 -55.96
N THR A 1047 -5.47 -14.18 -56.88
CA THR A 1047 -6.74 -14.83 -56.59
C THR A 1047 -6.43 -16.23 -56.10
N HIS A 1048 -5.74 -16.33 -54.98
CA HIS A 1048 -5.82 -17.47 -54.10
C HIS A 1048 -5.53 -16.99 -52.68
N ARG A 1049 -6.62 -16.78 -51.93
CA ARG A 1049 -6.64 -16.98 -50.48
C ARG A 1049 -5.82 -18.23 -50.16
N GLY A 1050 -4.60 -18.03 -49.67
CA GLY A 1050 -3.97 -18.99 -48.80
C GLY A 1050 -4.78 -19.01 -47.52
N ASP A 1051 -5.88 -19.77 -47.51
CA ASP A 1051 -6.47 -20.29 -46.28
C ASP A 1051 -5.28 -20.75 -45.41
N SER A 1052 -4.96 -20.04 -44.32
CA SER A 1052 -3.97 -20.50 -43.32
C SER A 1052 -4.35 -21.89 -42.75
N ALA A 1053 -5.57 -22.33 -43.04
CA ALA A 1053 -6.06 -23.69 -42.93
C ALA A 1053 -5.35 -24.74 -43.81
N CYS A 1054 -4.50 -24.36 -44.78
CA CYS A 1054 -3.84 -25.25 -45.73
C CYS A 1054 -2.37 -24.91 -46.01
N ALA A 1055 -1.54 -24.85 -44.97
CA ALA A 1055 -0.10 -24.98 -45.15
C ALA A 1055 0.21 -26.29 -45.92
N ARG A 1056 0.71 -26.21 -47.15
CA ARG A 1056 1.25 -27.38 -47.86
C ARG A 1056 2.52 -27.83 -47.12
N GLY A 1057 2.45 -28.95 -46.40
CA GLY A 1057 3.63 -29.50 -45.75
C GLY A 1057 3.34 -30.43 -44.56
N PRO A 1058 2.61 -29.96 -43.52
CA PRO A 1058 2.34 -30.78 -42.35
C PRO A 1058 1.09 -31.66 -42.48
N TRP A 1059 1.21 -32.98 -42.26
CA TRP A 1059 0.03 -33.83 -42.01
C TRP A 1059 -0.49 -33.70 -40.57
N LEU A 1060 0.39 -33.29 -39.65
CA LEU A 1060 0.15 -33.09 -38.22
C LEU A 1060 0.88 -31.82 -37.75
N SER A 1061 0.21 -30.97 -36.99
CA SER A 1061 0.81 -29.83 -36.31
C SER A 1061 0.72 -29.99 -34.80
N ARG A 1062 1.81 -29.69 -34.10
CA ARG A 1062 1.87 -29.68 -32.64
C ARG A 1062 2.10 -28.26 -32.14
N PHE A 1063 1.26 -27.81 -31.21
CA PHE A 1063 1.32 -26.50 -30.54
C PHE A 1063 1.27 -26.77 -29.04
N GLY A 1064 2.40 -26.69 -28.34
CA GLY A 1064 2.54 -27.18 -26.97
C GLY A 1064 2.09 -28.65 -26.85
N ALA A 1065 1.10 -28.90 -25.98
CA ALA A 1065 0.47 -30.22 -25.78
C ALA A 1065 -0.63 -30.57 -26.81
N LYS A 1066 -1.11 -29.60 -27.60
CA LYS A 1066 -2.19 -29.79 -28.58
C LYS A 1066 -1.64 -30.39 -29.88
N ARG A 1067 -2.32 -31.41 -30.41
CA ARG A 1067 -1.98 -32.06 -31.69
C ARG A 1067 -3.15 -31.97 -32.66
N VAL A 1068 -2.93 -31.42 -33.86
CA VAL A 1068 -3.97 -31.20 -34.88
C VAL A 1068 -3.62 -31.90 -36.17
N VAL A 1069 -4.47 -32.84 -36.61
CA VAL A 1069 -4.36 -33.49 -37.93
C VAL A 1069 -5.12 -32.64 -38.95
N ARG A 1070 -4.39 -31.95 -39.83
CA ARG A 1070 -4.91 -30.83 -40.63
C ARG A 1070 -6.04 -31.20 -41.61
N LEU A 1071 -5.95 -32.40 -42.22
CA LEU A 1071 -6.85 -32.81 -43.29
C LEU A 1071 -8.09 -33.56 -42.81
N LEU A 1072 -8.13 -34.05 -41.57
CA LEU A 1072 -9.30 -34.76 -41.06
C LEU A 1072 -10.49 -33.80 -40.89
N GLY A 1073 -11.68 -34.25 -41.29
CA GLY A 1073 -12.92 -33.47 -41.20
C GLY A 1073 -13.14 -32.43 -42.32
N ARG A 1074 -12.11 -32.14 -43.14
CA ARG A 1074 -12.19 -31.16 -44.23
C ARG A 1074 -13.07 -31.64 -45.39
N THR A 1075 -13.72 -30.71 -46.09
CA THR A 1075 -14.54 -31.03 -47.27
C THR A 1075 -13.65 -31.33 -48.48
N GLY A 1076 -14.13 -32.15 -49.41
CA GLY A 1076 -13.42 -32.45 -50.65
C GLY A 1076 -13.12 -31.20 -51.49
N ALA A 1077 -14.02 -30.21 -51.47
CA ALA A 1077 -13.80 -28.91 -52.11
C ALA A 1077 -12.61 -28.17 -51.49
N ALA A 1078 -12.51 -28.11 -50.15
CA ALA A 1078 -11.37 -27.52 -49.46
C ALA A 1078 -10.06 -28.24 -49.81
N VAL A 1079 -10.08 -29.58 -49.83
CA VAL A 1079 -8.89 -30.37 -50.19
C VAL A 1079 -8.43 -30.09 -51.62
N ARG A 1080 -9.35 -30.00 -52.60
CA ARG A 1080 -8.99 -29.68 -53.99
C ARG A 1080 -8.41 -28.27 -54.14
N ARG A 1081 -8.92 -27.28 -53.40
CA ARG A 1081 -8.31 -25.94 -53.35
C ARG A 1081 -6.87 -26.00 -52.85
N CYS A 1082 -6.59 -26.85 -51.87
CA CYS A 1082 -5.25 -26.91 -51.25
C CYS A 1082 -4.25 -27.78 -52.02
N TYR A 1083 -4.64 -28.97 -52.48
CA TYR A 1083 -3.74 -29.97 -53.08
C TYR A 1083 -3.95 -30.18 -54.60
N GLY A 1084 -4.87 -29.43 -55.21
CA GLY A 1084 -5.26 -29.63 -56.60
C GLY A 1084 -6.10 -30.89 -56.82
N ALA A 1085 -6.30 -31.24 -58.10
CA ALA A 1085 -7.01 -32.45 -58.48
C ALA A 1085 -6.22 -33.72 -58.05
N PRO A 1086 -6.87 -34.73 -57.45
CA PRO A 1086 -6.22 -36.00 -57.14
C PRO A 1086 -5.80 -36.72 -58.43
N ARG A 1087 -4.71 -37.49 -58.36
CA ARG A 1087 -4.21 -38.33 -59.46
C ARG A 1087 -5.22 -39.39 -59.90
N SER A 1088 -5.99 -39.90 -58.95
CA SER A 1088 -7.10 -40.80 -59.23
C SER A 1088 -8.18 -40.69 -58.15
N THR A 1089 -9.43 -40.89 -58.56
CA THR A 1089 -10.57 -41.01 -57.66
C THR A 1089 -11.27 -42.34 -57.90
N LEU A 1090 -11.65 -43.00 -56.81
CA LEU A 1090 -12.45 -44.24 -56.85
C LEU A 1090 -13.64 -44.06 -55.93
N LYS A 1091 -14.86 -44.10 -56.47
CA LYS A 1091 -16.10 -43.96 -55.71
C LYS A 1091 -16.78 -45.32 -55.55
N ARG A 1092 -17.10 -45.70 -54.32
CA ARG A 1092 -17.83 -46.94 -54.01
C ARG A 1092 -18.88 -46.65 -52.93
N LYS A 1093 -20.16 -46.66 -53.32
CA LYS A 1093 -21.31 -46.29 -52.47
C LYS A 1093 -21.08 -44.92 -51.80
N ARG A 1094 -21.08 -44.86 -50.46
CA ARG A 1094 -20.94 -43.61 -49.65
C ARG A 1094 -19.48 -43.22 -49.35
N HIS A 1095 -18.51 -43.91 -49.95
CA HIS A 1095 -17.09 -43.66 -49.75
C HIS A 1095 -16.41 -43.30 -51.06
N GLU A 1096 -15.54 -42.29 -51.00
CA GLU A 1096 -14.67 -41.90 -52.09
C GLU A 1096 -13.22 -42.02 -51.63
N ARG A 1097 -12.37 -42.60 -52.47
CA ARG A 1097 -10.93 -42.65 -52.25
C ARG A 1097 -10.25 -41.74 -53.25
N TRP A 1098 -9.49 -40.78 -52.76
CA TRP A 1098 -8.74 -39.84 -53.58
C TRP A 1098 -7.26 -40.06 -53.37
N THR A 1099 -6.50 -40.24 -54.44
CA THR A 1099 -5.07 -40.56 -54.40
C THR A 1099 -4.26 -39.34 -54.83
N TYR A 1100 -3.29 -38.94 -54.01
CA TYR A 1100 -2.30 -37.91 -54.28
C TYR A 1100 -0.89 -38.52 -54.29
N ARG A 1101 0.13 -37.73 -54.63
CA ARG A 1101 1.53 -38.20 -54.71
C ARG A 1101 2.02 -38.86 -53.41
N ASP A 1102 1.80 -38.21 -52.27
CA ASP A 1102 2.34 -38.64 -50.97
C ASP A 1102 1.26 -39.10 -49.96
N MET A 1103 -0.01 -39.12 -50.37
CA MET A 1103 -1.11 -39.59 -49.51
C MET A 1103 -2.32 -40.09 -50.28
N THR A 1104 -3.13 -40.90 -49.59
CA THR A 1104 -4.48 -41.28 -50.00
C THR A 1104 -5.49 -40.81 -48.97
N LEU A 1105 -6.57 -40.18 -49.42
CA LEU A 1105 -7.66 -39.70 -48.60
C LEU A 1105 -8.90 -40.58 -48.80
N THR A 1106 -9.63 -40.85 -47.71
CA THR A 1106 -10.95 -41.47 -47.77
C THR A 1106 -12.00 -40.47 -47.32
N LEU A 1107 -12.89 -40.09 -48.21
CA LEU A 1107 -14.00 -39.19 -47.94
C LEU A 1107 -15.27 -40.01 -47.66
N ARG A 1108 -16.06 -39.56 -46.69
CA ARG A 1108 -17.39 -40.08 -46.37
C ARG A 1108 -18.34 -38.90 -46.35
N ARG A 1109 -19.40 -38.94 -47.18
CA ARG A 1109 -20.33 -37.80 -47.36
C ARG A 1109 -19.59 -36.48 -47.67
N GLY A 1110 -18.60 -36.54 -48.56
CA GLY A 1110 -17.85 -35.36 -49.00
C GLY A 1110 -16.84 -34.78 -48.01
N LYS A 1111 -16.65 -35.36 -46.82
CA LYS A 1111 -15.62 -34.94 -45.83
C LYS A 1111 -14.56 -36.01 -45.62
N VAL A 1112 -13.31 -35.61 -45.41
CA VAL A 1112 -12.18 -36.52 -45.17
C VAL A 1112 -12.37 -37.22 -43.83
N SER A 1113 -12.54 -38.54 -43.91
CA SER A 1113 -12.71 -39.45 -42.77
C SER A 1113 -11.46 -40.27 -42.45
N ALA A 1114 -10.53 -40.39 -43.40
CA ALA A 1114 -9.22 -40.98 -43.15
C ALA A 1114 -8.14 -40.38 -44.06
N VAL A 1115 -6.92 -40.32 -43.54
CA VAL A 1115 -5.70 -39.90 -44.24
C VAL A 1115 -4.70 -41.05 -44.12
N THR A 1116 -4.18 -41.54 -45.24
CA THR A 1116 -3.09 -42.53 -45.27
C THR A 1116 -1.91 -41.89 -45.96
N LEU A 1117 -0.78 -41.78 -45.28
CA LEU A 1117 0.45 -41.33 -45.92
C LEU A 1117 0.98 -42.48 -46.78
N THR A 1118 1.42 -42.18 -47.99
CA THR A 1118 1.95 -43.16 -48.95
C THR A 1118 3.35 -42.78 -49.46
N GLY A 1119 3.82 -41.56 -49.19
CA GLY A 1119 5.15 -41.08 -49.53
C GLY A 1119 5.82 -40.27 -48.41
N ARG A 1120 7.01 -39.73 -48.68
CA ARG A 1120 7.86 -39.02 -47.70
C ARG A 1120 7.67 -37.50 -47.69
N GLY A 1121 6.84 -36.96 -48.58
CA GLY A 1121 6.65 -35.51 -48.74
C GLY A 1121 5.92 -34.81 -47.59
N LEU A 1122 5.11 -35.54 -46.80
CA LEU A 1122 4.32 -34.98 -45.71
C LEU A 1122 4.99 -35.27 -44.36
N ARG A 1123 5.29 -34.22 -43.59
CA ARG A 1123 5.94 -34.31 -42.27
C ARG A 1123 5.05 -33.79 -41.15
N SER A 1124 5.39 -33.98 -39.89
CA SER A 1124 4.79 -33.19 -38.80
C SER A 1124 5.63 -31.94 -38.54
N VAL A 1125 5.03 -30.91 -37.94
CA VAL A 1125 5.74 -29.68 -37.54
C VAL A 1125 5.47 -29.43 -36.04
N PRO A 1126 6.50 -29.09 -35.24
CA PRO A 1126 7.91 -28.95 -35.64
C PRO A 1126 8.67 -30.28 -35.79
N ASP A 1127 8.08 -31.41 -35.38
CA ASP A 1127 8.84 -32.63 -35.06
C ASP A 1127 9.39 -33.43 -36.25
N GLY A 1128 8.96 -33.17 -37.49
CA GLY A 1128 9.46 -33.84 -38.68
C GLY A 1128 9.03 -35.31 -38.87
N ALA A 1129 7.98 -35.80 -38.20
CA ALA A 1129 7.52 -37.18 -38.33
C ALA A 1129 6.91 -37.45 -39.71
N ARG A 1130 7.47 -38.40 -40.46
CA ARG A 1130 7.04 -38.81 -41.81
C ARG A 1130 7.28 -40.31 -42.02
N ILE A 1131 6.81 -40.85 -43.16
CA ILE A 1131 7.18 -42.21 -43.57
C ILE A 1131 8.71 -42.33 -43.66
N GLY A 1132 9.26 -43.38 -43.06
CA GLY A 1132 10.70 -43.63 -42.90
C GLY A 1132 11.31 -43.10 -41.61
N SER A 1133 10.62 -42.25 -40.84
CA SER A 1133 11.13 -41.75 -39.56
C SER A 1133 11.17 -42.85 -38.48
N ARG A 1134 12.17 -42.78 -37.57
CA ARG A 1134 12.28 -43.67 -36.40
C ARG A 1134 11.10 -43.46 -35.46
N LEU A 1135 10.69 -44.51 -34.73
CA LEU A 1135 9.55 -44.45 -33.80
C LEU A 1135 9.67 -43.35 -32.73
N ARG A 1136 10.89 -43.00 -32.30
CA ARG A 1136 11.15 -41.90 -31.36
C ARG A 1136 10.65 -40.53 -31.85
N VAL A 1137 10.72 -40.28 -33.16
CA VAL A 1137 10.23 -39.04 -33.77
C VAL A 1137 8.70 -39.00 -33.73
N PHE A 1138 8.04 -40.14 -33.95
CA PHE A 1138 6.59 -40.26 -33.82
C PHE A 1138 6.10 -40.13 -32.37
N ARG A 1139 6.87 -40.61 -31.38
CA ARG A 1139 6.56 -40.39 -29.95
C ARG A 1139 6.59 -38.91 -29.59
N ARG A 1140 7.57 -38.17 -30.10
CA ARG A 1140 7.64 -36.71 -29.91
C ARG A 1140 6.46 -35.99 -30.59
N ALA A 1141 6.14 -36.36 -31.83
CA ALA A 1141 5.08 -35.73 -32.61
C ALA A 1141 3.66 -36.01 -32.11
N ILE A 1142 3.38 -37.23 -31.65
CA ILE A 1142 2.01 -37.71 -31.39
C ILE A 1142 1.77 -37.99 -29.89
N GLY A 1143 2.84 -38.12 -29.09
CA GLY A 1143 2.76 -38.51 -27.69
C GLY A 1143 2.73 -40.03 -27.50
N SER A 1144 1.85 -40.50 -26.62
CA SER A 1144 1.78 -41.90 -26.18
C SER A 1144 1.45 -42.87 -27.32
N LEU A 1145 2.43 -43.73 -27.64
CA LEU A 1145 2.29 -44.80 -28.63
C LEU A 1145 2.27 -46.17 -27.96
N VAL A 1146 1.17 -46.89 -28.12
CA VAL A 1146 0.99 -48.25 -27.58
C VAL A 1146 1.23 -49.26 -28.70
N ARG A 1147 2.01 -50.31 -28.41
CA ARG A 1147 2.27 -51.40 -29.34
C ARG A 1147 1.04 -52.32 -29.38
N ASP A 1148 0.49 -52.53 -30.58
CA ASP A 1148 -0.55 -53.52 -30.83
C ASP A 1148 0.11 -54.89 -31.04
N ARG A 1149 -0.01 -55.77 -30.03
CA ARG A 1149 0.70 -57.07 -29.97
C ARG A 1149 0.34 -58.03 -31.10
N ARG A 1150 -0.78 -57.83 -31.81
CA ARG A 1150 -1.23 -58.77 -32.85
C ARG A 1150 -0.66 -58.52 -34.25
N ARG A 1151 -0.02 -57.37 -34.54
CA ARG A 1151 0.37 -57.01 -35.94
C ARG A 1151 1.66 -56.18 -36.12
N GLY A 1152 2.51 -56.03 -35.10
CA GLY A 1152 3.72 -55.18 -35.22
C GLY A 1152 3.42 -53.70 -35.50
N ALA A 1153 2.19 -53.26 -35.22
CA ALA A 1153 1.71 -51.89 -35.43
C ALA A 1153 1.71 -51.10 -34.12
N TYR A 1154 1.89 -49.79 -34.18
CA TYR A 1154 1.73 -48.88 -33.05
C TYR A 1154 0.48 -48.03 -33.22
N ARG A 1155 -0.15 -47.69 -32.10
CA ARG A 1155 -1.39 -46.92 -32.08
C ARG A 1155 -1.29 -45.74 -31.12
N ALA A 1156 -1.85 -44.61 -31.54
CA ALA A 1156 -2.10 -43.44 -30.72
C ALA A 1156 -3.50 -42.88 -30.99
N LEU A 1157 -4.04 -42.14 -30.02
CA LEU A 1157 -5.29 -41.43 -30.14
C LEU A 1157 -5.07 -39.95 -29.86
N LEU A 1158 -5.62 -39.10 -30.74
CA LEU A 1158 -5.60 -37.65 -30.59
C LEU A 1158 -7.03 -37.13 -30.50
N ARG A 1159 -7.29 -36.17 -29.62
CA ARG A 1159 -8.61 -35.53 -29.50
C ARG A 1159 -8.86 -34.64 -30.72
N HIS A 1160 -10.01 -34.79 -31.38
CA HIS A 1160 -10.36 -34.00 -32.56
C HIS A 1160 -11.61 -33.12 -32.34
N GLY A 1161 -12.53 -33.52 -31.45
CA GLY A 1161 -13.70 -32.75 -31.04
C GLY A 1161 -14.49 -33.47 -29.92
N ARG A 1162 -15.61 -32.91 -29.45
CA ARG A 1162 -16.47 -33.57 -28.43
C ARG A 1162 -16.85 -34.99 -28.90
N GLY A 1163 -16.37 -36.02 -28.20
CA GLY A 1163 -16.68 -37.43 -28.47
C GLY A 1163 -16.01 -38.07 -29.71
N THR A 1164 -15.12 -37.37 -30.42
CA THR A 1164 -14.43 -37.87 -31.62
C THR A 1164 -12.91 -37.81 -31.51
N PHE A 1165 -12.26 -38.81 -32.09
CA PHE A 1165 -10.82 -38.98 -32.01
C PHE A 1165 -10.21 -39.28 -33.38
N ALA A 1166 -8.98 -38.82 -33.58
CA ALA A 1166 -8.12 -39.28 -34.65
C ALA A 1166 -7.34 -40.51 -34.18
N ASP A 1167 -7.71 -41.69 -34.68
CA ASP A 1167 -7.03 -42.96 -34.44
C ASP A 1167 -5.83 -43.08 -35.40
N VAL A 1168 -4.62 -42.92 -34.87
CA VAL A 1168 -3.37 -43.01 -35.62
C VAL A 1168 -2.81 -44.42 -35.51
N ARG A 1169 -2.65 -45.08 -36.65
CA ARG A 1169 -2.01 -46.41 -36.77
C ARG A 1169 -0.72 -46.32 -37.58
N LEU A 1170 0.36 -46.80 -36.97
CA LEU A 1170 1.69 -46.87 -37.56
C LEU A 1170 2.06 -48.33 -37.83
N THR A 1171 2.50 -48.62 -39.04
CA THR A 1171 3.17 -49.90 -39.33
C THR A 1171 4.67 -49.69 -39.25
N VAL A 1172 5.40 -50.56 -38.54
CA VAL A 1172 6.82 -50.38 -38.27
C VAL A 1172 7.62 -51.60 -38.74
N ALA A 1173 8.65 -51.36 -39.53
CA ALA A 1173 9.64 -52.38 -39.92
C ALA A 1173 11.05 -51.86 -39.61
N ARG A 1174 11.90 -52.69 -39.00
CA ARG A 1174 13.28 -52.33 -38.59
C ARG A 1174 13.36 -50.99 -37.84
N GLY A 1175 12.41 -50.74 -36.93
CA GLY A 1175 12.35 -49.53 -36.08
C GLY A 1175 11.90 -48.24 -36.76
N ARG A 1176 11.51 -48.27 -38.03
CA ARG A 1176 11.03 -47.12 -38.80
C ARG A 1176 9.58 -47.29 -39.24
N ALA A 1177 8.82 -46.19 -39.26
CA ALA A 1177 7.42 -46.22 -39.70
C ALA A 1177 7.37 -46.38 -41.23
N THR A 1178 6.80 -47.49 -41.71
CA THR A 1178 6.62 -47.79 -43.14
C THR A 1178 5.23 -47.41 -43.64
N GLY A 1179 4.26 -47.20 -42.74
CA GLY A 1179 2.93 -46.71 -43.08
C GLY A 1179 2.30 -45.94 -41.94
N VAL A 1180 1.58 -44.85 -42.27
CA VAL A 1180 0.86 -44.01 -41.31
C VAL A 1180 -0.57 -43.86 -41.80
N ARG A 1181 -1.53 -44.30 -41.00
CA ARG A 1181 -2.96 -44.14 -41.29
C ARG A 1181 -3.66 -43.48 -40.11
N VAL A 1182 -4.35 -42.39 -40.39
CA VAL A 1182 -5.16 -41.67 -39.41
C VAL A 1182 -6.62 -41.77 -39.82
N THR A 1183 -7.48 -42.25 -38.92
CA THR A 1183 -8.92 -42.41 -39.17
C THR A 1183 -9.71 -41.66 -38.12
N LEU A 1184 -10.72 -40.90 -38.53
CA LEU A 1184 -11.65 -40.25 -37.63
C LEU A 1184 -12.68 -41.27 -37.12
N VAL A 1185 -12.74 -41.43 -35.80
CA VAL A 1185 -13.61 -42.43 -35.14
C VAL A 1185 -14.34 -41.80 -33.94
N ARG A 1186 -15.56 -42.28 -33.67
CA ARG A 1186 -16.29 -41.96 -32.44
C ARG A 1186 -15.84 -42.89 -31.30
N ARG A 1187 -16.01 -42.46 -30.05
CA ARG A 1187 -15.68 -43.28 -28.85
C ARG A 1187 -16.26 -44.70 -28.92
N ALA A 1188 -17.51 -44.83 -29.33
CA ALA A 1188 -18.21 -46.13 -29.45
C ALA A 1188 -17.58 -47.09 -30.48
N GLN A 1189 -16.79 -46.57 -31.43
CA GLN A 1189 -16.14 -47.35 -32.49
C GLN A 1189 -14.73 -47.80 -32.11
N LEU A 1190 -14.23 -47.40 -30.93
CA LEU A 1190 -12.93 -47.81 -30.43
C LEU A 1190 -13.00 -49.21 -29.83
N ASP A 1191 -12.07 -50.09 -30.19
CA ASP A 1191 -11.84 -51.37 -29.50
C ASP A 1191 -11.30 -51.15 -28.07
N ARG A 1192 -11.05 -52.25 -27.33
CA ARG A 1192 -10.59 -52.22 -25.93
C ARG A 1192 -9.32 -51.39 -25.73
N THR A 1193 -8.34 -51.48 -26.65
CA THR A 1193 -7.07 -50.72 -26.57
C THR A 1193 -7.32 -49.23 -26.83
N GLY A 1194 -8.16 -48.91 -27.81
CA GLY A 1194 -8.56 -47.53 -28.10
C GLY A 1194 -9.33 -46.88 -26.95
N ARG A 1195 -10.23 -47.62 -26.30
CA ARG A 1195 -10.99 -47.10 -25.14
C ARG A 1195 -10.09 -46.79 -23.94
N ARG A 1196 -9.06 -47.61 -23.68
CA ARG A 1196 -8.07 -47.34 -22.63
C ARG A 1196 -7.25 -46.08 -22.91
N LEU A 1197 -6.77 -45.93 -24.14
CA LEU A 1197 -6.06 -44.71 -24.57
C LEU A 1197 -6.95 -43.47 -24.47
N ALA A 1198 -8.24 -43.58 -24.81
CA ALA A 1198 -9.18 -42.47 -24.67
C ALA A 1198 -9.50 -42.12 -23.20
N ALA A 1199 -9.43 -43.07 -22.26
CA ALA A 1199 -9.60 -42.80 -20.84
C ALA A 1199 -8.44 -41.98 -20.26
N HIS A 1200 -7.20 -42.33 -20.60
CA HIS A 1200 -5.99 -41.57 -20.21
C HIS A 1200 -5.91 -40.15 -20.77
N LEU A 1201 -6.68 -39.84 -21.83
CA LEU A 1201 -6.75 -38.48 -22.39
C LEU A 1201 -7.81 -37.60 -21.70
N ASN A 1202 -8.68 -38.16 -20.86
CA ASN A 1202 -9.72 -37.39 -20.15
C ASN A 1202 -9.41 -37.24 -18.64
N ALA A 1203 -8.57 -38.09 -18.06
CA ALA A 1203 -7.96 -37.83 -16.76
C ALA A 1203 -6.76 -36.91 -17.00
N GLY A 1204 -6.82 -35.64 -16.56
CA GLY A 1204 -5.69 -34.71 -16.62
C GLY A 1204 -4.42 -35.34 -16.07
N GLY A 1205 -3.28 -35.01 -16.67
CA GLY A 1205 -1.99 -35.67 -16.45
C GLY A 1205 -1.58 -35.72 -14.98
N SER A 1206 -1.85 -36.85 -14.36
CA SER A 1206 -1.26 -37.30 -13.11
C SER A 1206 -0.63 -38.67 -13.38
N ARG A 1207 0.66 -38.80 -13.05
CA ARG A 1207 1.58 -39.94 -13.24
C ARG A 1207 2.21 -40.10 -14.62
N ARG A 1208 3.31 -39.37 -14.83
CA ARG A 1208 4.62 -39.98 -15.04
C ARG A 1208 5.76 -39.02 -14.82
#